data_AF-F4R6I0-F1
#
_entry.id   AF-F4R6I0-F1
#
_cell.length_a   1.000
_cell.length_b   1.000
_cell.length_c   1.000
_cell.angle_alpha   90.00
_cell.angle_beta   90.00
_cell.angle_gamma   90.00
#
_symmetry.space_group_name_H-M   'P 1'
#
loop_
_entity.id
_entity.type
_entity.pdbx_description
1 polymer ?
#
loop_
_entity_poly.entity_id
_entity_poly.type
_entity_poly.pdbx_seq_one_letter_code
_entity_poly.pdbx_strand_id
1 'polypeptide(L)'
;MQQYKELRDLNLSLETLSNSGDPRFWSTLGTHGSAGLFKNMDVFEGLVKAVASRATREKDGKSLRGLRVQQPWDDFTMTLWAISPAAGRFVRANLHSRDARSLRETRRLSGMQLADGLNLSNFVRISEQIKKLGYNGPLALGSDQTVCVKTLRVYNGCIVGAQGGDVAFSGAKDLQAKVKSILENDSLCTKVRAYTIQVPLPNVPTFVVAMLASYNNEKSEDILTLHDTAISLAQKAGLNILSIGSDGAANELSAQAMLANLANETLSFSFVGLGVKIHVPLIGQPPRPIVAVQDPKHARKTAANQILSDDGRAYRTFSSETVKAASNLSDGTGLAVYLFVCGELCDAWLNRHMGHSERVRSAWTAAFFLRKWNSYLQKRKQETGSMMSPEKNGISPQSLKIFTQLAESLIALIISHREYYPEFPLLPWKHGTEMCEHLFGWLRIISPNFTVLDARQLVPKLFAIIKGIMTGTFKVPSSEHIHAGYKHCFEDEGDKPTGDLGYFPSDHELREDLSVAEQRATHLARLCGMDVPTDAIDDSVDLPTDLEIFDNDTQPDPSQTEGISECTICDISESRSRDIEVVYRFDPSETDESEVFETAAAMMGERQKLDVQLTEIDENAVVETHLNRARLTLSDLLNTPCMFNSSSPNTIPFTDYWPSFTCSAR
;
A
#
# COMPACT_ATOMS: atom_id res chain seq x y z
N MET A 1 24.62 27.63 45.85
CA MET A 1 24.22 26.27 46.30
C MET A 1 23.20 25.61 45.37
N GLN A 2 22.08 26.26 45.04
CA GLN A 2 20.94 25.62 44.36
C GLN A 2 21.26 24.92 43.02
N GLN A 3 21.97 25.58 42.10
CA GLN A 3 22.44 24.98 40.83
C GLN A 3 23.27 23.70 41.02
N TYR A 4 24.10 23.62 42.07
CA TYR A 4 24.89 22.41 42.38
C TYR A 4 24.05 21.25 42.93
N LYS A 5 22.79 21.51 43.30
CA LYS A 5 21.83 20.46 43.67
C LYS A 5 21.10 19.95 42.43
N GLU A 6 20.60 20.84 41.58
CA GLU A 6 19.97 20.49 40.30
C GLU A 6 20.92 19.67 39.40
N LEU A 7 22.20 20.04 39.33
CA LEU A 7 23.25 19.27 38.63
C LEU A 7 23.60 17.92 39.29
N ARG A 8 23.28 17.70 40.57
CA ARG A 8 23.42 16.38 41.22
C ARG A 8 22.19 15.52 40.97
N ASP A 9 21.02 16.11 41.10
CA ASP A 9 19.74 15.42 40.90
C ASP A 9 19.60 14.98 39.43
N LEU A 10 20.06 15.78 38.45
CA LEU A 10 20.09 15.42 37.01
C LEU A 10 21.07 14.28 36.66
N ASN A 11 22.13 14.10 37.45
CA ASN A 11 23.10 13.00 37.28
C ASN A 11 22.72 11.74 38.09
N LEU A 12 21.54 11.72 38.72
CA LEU A 12 21.09 10.61 39.55
C LEU A 12 20.25 9.62 38.71
N SER A 13 20.72 8.39 38.55
CA SER A 13 19.88 7.37 37.88
C SER A 13 18.63 7.10 38.71
N LEU A 14 17.46 7.26 38.07
CA LEU A 14 16.15 6.98 38.66
C LEU A 14 16.01 5.52 39.11
N GLU A 15 16.77 4.60 38.51
CA GLU A 15 16.82 3.17 38.85
C GLU A 15 17.47 2.90 40.23
N THR A 16 18.24 3.87 40.74
CA THR A 16 18.91 3.77 42.06
C THR A 16 18.09 4.33 43.22
N LEU A 17 16.92 4.91 42.94
CA LEU A 17 15.97 5.36 43.95
C LEU A 17 15.12 4.17 44.44
N SER A 18 14.68 4.20 45.71
CA SER A 18 13.95 3.04 46.26
C SER A 18 12.52 2.94 45.73
N ASN A 19 12.06 1.70 45.56
CA ASN A 19 10.71 1.34 45.07
C ASN A 19 9.54 1.82 45.96
N SER A 20 9.81 2.51 47.09
CA SER A 20 8.84 2.80 48.14
C SER A 20 8.70 4.31 48.41
N GLY A 21 8.12 5.05 47.45
CA GLY A 21 7.55 6.38 47.70
C GLY A 21 8.54 7.50 48.05
N ASP A 22 9.81 7.39 47.67
CA ASP A 22 10.85 8.39 47.96
C ASP A 22 10.50 9.77 47.37
N PRO A 23 10.36 10.84 48.19
CA PRO A 23 10.09 12.19 47.68
C PRO A 23 11.15 12.72 46.70
N ARG A 24 12.37 12.17 46.72
CA ARG A 24 13.45 12.51 45.78
C ARG A 24 13.11 12.12 44.35
N PHE A 25 12.34 11.05 44.12
CA PHE A 25 11.87 10.66 42.78
C PHE A 25 11.13 11.81 42.08
N TRP A 26 10.18 12.44 42.76
CA TRP A 26 9.41 13.56 42.19
C TRP A 26 10.25 14.81 41.98
N SER A 27 11.28 15.04 42.82
CA SER A 27 12.27 16.10 42.63
C SER A 27 13.09 15.86 41.36
N THR A 28 13.69 14.66 41.23
CA THR A 28 14.52 14.28 40.07
C THR A 28 13.70 14.26 38.77
N LEU A 29 12.49 13.72 38.78
CA LEU A 29 11.57 13.73 37.63
C LEU A 29 11.24 15.17 37.19
N GLY A 30 11.02 16.08 38.13
CA GLY A 30 10.83 17.50 37.86
C GLY A 30 12.08 18.16 37.24
N THR A 31 13.27 17.83 37.74
CA THR A 31 14.55 18.28 37.16
C THR A 31 14.75 17.76 35.75
N HIS A 32 14.49 16.47 35.49
CA HIS A 32 14.62 15.86 34.16
C HIS A 32 13.65 16.49 33.15
N GLY A 33 12.40 16.73 33.56
CA GLY A 33 11.43 17.45 32.73
C GLY A 33 11.84 18.89 32.46
N SER A 34 12.38 19.60 33.46
CA SER A 34 12.86 20.99 33.30
C SER A 34 14.10 21.09 32.42
N ALA A 35 14.97 20.07 32.42
CA ALA A 35 16.10 19.94 31.52
C ALA A 35 15.71 19.43 30.11
N GLY A 36 14.44 19.12 29.87
CA GLY A 36 13.91 18.75 28.55
C GLY A 36 14.09 17.28 28.15
N LEU A 37 14.40 16.38 29.08
CA LEU A 37 14.62 14.95 28.76
C LEU A 37 13.37 14.23 28.22
N PHE A 38 12.17 14.79 28.45
CA PHE A 38 10.90 14.25 27.94
C PHE A 38 10.35 15.04 26.73
N LYS A 39 11.18 15.89 26.11
CA LYS A 39 10.80 16.68 24.94
C LYS A 39 10.39 15.77 23.78
N ASN A 40 9.34 16.16 23.06
CA ASN A 40 8.65 15.37 22.02
C ASN A 40 7.89 14.12 22.54
N MET A 41 7.86 13.85 23.86
CA MET A 41 7.07 12.74 24.43
C MET A 41 5.62 13.18 24.74
N ASP A 42 4.94 13.73 23.73
CA ASP A 42 3.64 14.41 23.86
C ASP A 42 2.55 13.60 24.59
N VAL A 43 2.51 12.28 24.38
CA VAL A 43 1.58 11.36 25.05
C VAL A 43 1.88 11.26 26.56
N PHE A 44 3.16 11.19 26.94
CA PHE A 44 3.60 11.17 28.34
C PHE A 44 3.34 12.51 29.02
N GLU A 45 3.64 13.64 28.36
CA GLU A 45 3.27 14.97 28.85
C GLU A 45 1.75 15.09 29.09
N GLY A 46 0.94 14.63 28.13
CA GLY A 46 -0.52 14.62 28.24
C GLY A 46 -1.04 13.77 29.41
N LEU A 47 -0.43 12.59 29.63
CA LEU A 47 -0.69 11.71 30.76
C LEU A 47 -0.37 12.39 32.10
N VAL A 48 0.85 12.91 32.27
CA VAL A 48 1.31 13.55 33.52
C VAL A 48 0.41 14.74 33.86
N LYS A 49 0.07 15.58 32.87
CA LYS A 49 -0.85 16.71 33.05
C LYS A 49 -2.26 16.25 33.43
N ALA A 50 -2.77 15.15 32.87
CA ALA A 50 -4.08 14.59 33.21
C ALA A 50 -4.13 14.04 34.66
N VAL A 51 -3.12 13.27 35.08
CA VAL A 51 -2.99 12.73 36.44
C VAL A 51 -2.86 13.86 37.46
N ALA A 52 -1.96 14.82 37.24
CA ALA A 52 -1.77 15.96 38.14
C ALA A 52 -3.05 16.79 38.26
N SER A 53 -3.73 17.08 37.15
CA SER A 53 -4.99 17.85 37.15
C SER A 53 -6.13 17.13 37.87
N ARG A 54 -6.18 15.78 37.78
CA ARG A 54 -7.11 14.96 38.57
C ARG A 54 -6.80 15.08 40.07
N ALA A 55 -5.56 14.83 40.47
CA ALA A 55 -5.15 14.85 41.87
C ALA A 55 -5.37 16.23 42.53
N THR A 56 -5.12 17.32 41.80
CA THR A 56 -5.43 18.68 42.27
C THR A 56 -6.92 18.88 42.50
N ARG A 57 -7.80 18.42 41.59
CA ARG A 57 -9.26 18.52 41.82
C ARG A 57 -9.75 17.64 42.97
N GLU A 58 -9.22 16.42 43.11
CA GLU A 58 -9.57 15.53 44.22
C GLU A 58 -9.15 16.13 45.58
N LYS A 59 -7.92 16.71 45.67
CA LYS A 59 -7.45 17.47 46.83
C LYS A 59 -8.34 18.67 47.16
N ASP A 60 -8.79 19.39 46.15
CA ASP A 60 -9.68 20.56 46.29
C ASP A 60 -11.16 20.19 46.59
N GLY A 61 -11.51 18.89 46.67
CA GLY A 61 -12.91 18.43 46.79
C GLY A 61 -13.78 18.73 45.55
N LYS A 62 -13.16 19.08 44.42
CA LYS A 62 -13.84 19.52 43.18
C LYS A 62 -14.22 18.33 42.30
N SER A 63 -15.37 18.41 41.64
CA SER A 63 -15.82 17.35 40.73
C SER A 63 -14.86 17.15 39.55
N LEU A 64 -14.60 15.88 39.19
CA LEU A 64 -13.85 15.51 37.99
C LEU A 64 -14.65 15.71 36.68
N ARG A 65 -15.94 16.08 36.75
CA ARG A 65 -16.74 16.42 35.56
C ARG A 65 -16.13 17.61 34.82
N GLY A 66 -16.01 17.51 33.50
CA GLY A 66 -15.43 18.58 32.68
C GLY A 66 -13.95 18.86 32.98
N LEU A 67 -13.18 17.86 33.42
CA LEU A 67 -11.72 17.95 33.27
C LEU A 67 -11.38 17.82 31.78
N ARG A 68 -10.47 18.64 31.27
CA ARG A 68 -9.99 18.56 29.88
C ARG A 68 -8.78 17.65 29.82
N VAL A 69 -8.71 16.84 28.76
CA VAL A 69 -7.58 15.98 28.42
C VAL A 69 -6.81 16.64 27.28
N GLN A 70 -5.47 16.54 27.24
CA GLN A 70 -4.68 17.05 26.11
C GLN A 70 -4.71 16.07 24.95
N GLN A 71 -4.79 16.59 23.71
CA GLN A 71 -5.07 15.79 22.51
C GLN A 71 -4.17 14.55 22.32
N PRO A 72 -2.85 14.57 22.59
CA PRO A 72 -2.01 13.37 22.41
C PRO A 72 -2.42 12.20 23.33
N TRP A 73 -2.71 12.48 24.61
CA TRP A 73 -3.21 11.47 25.56
C TRP A 73 -4.69 11.12 25.30
N ASP A 74 -5.47 12.05 24.76
CA ASP A 74 -6.86 11.83 24.37
C ASP A 74 -6.98 10.90 23.14
N ASP A 75 -6.14 11.10 22.12
CA ASP A 75 -6.01 10.25 20.93
C ASP A 75 -5.45 8.87 21.29
N PHE A 76 -4.37 8.81 22.10
CA PHE A 76 -3.82 7.54 22.60
C PHE A 76 -4.87 6.72 23.38
N THR A 77 -5.57 7.35 24.33
CA THR A 77 -6.61 6.64 25.09
C THR A 77 -7.83 6.33 24.23
N MET A 78 -8.19 7.16 23.24
CA MET A 78 -9.23 6.85 22.25
C MET A 78 -8.94 5.57 21.47
N THR A 79 -7.68 5.34 21.08
CA THR A 79 -7.20 4.13 20.43
C THR A 79 -7.21 2.94 21.39
N LEU A 80 -6.73 3.11 22.63
CA LEU A 80 -6.82 2.05 23.65
C LEU A 80 -8.28 1.62 23.91
N TRP A 81 -9.21 2.57 24.01
CA TRP A 81 -10.66 2.35 24.12
C TRP A 81 -11.30 1.81 22.82
N ALA A 82 -10.63 1.93 21.68
CA ALA A 82 -11.06 1.35 20.41
C ALA A 82 -10.71 -0.15 20.34
N ILE A 83 -9.45 -0.49 20.65
CA ILE A 83 -8.90 -1.84 20.67
C ILE A 83 -9.47 -2.65 21.83
N SER A 84 -9.31 -2.17 23.07
CA SER A 84 -9.76 -2.89 24.29
C SER A 84 -10.54 -1.97 25.23
N PRO A 85 -11.89 -2.04 25.21
CA PRO A 85 -12.73 -1.37 26.22
C PRO A 85 -12.45 -1.84 27.67
N ALA A 86 -11.80 -3.00 27.86
CA ALA A 86 -11.32 -3.43 29.17
C ALA A 86 -10.09 -2.63 29.61
N ALA A 87 -9.06 -2.52 28.76
CA ALA A 87 -7.87 -1.71 29.03
C ALA A 87 -8.22 -0.22 29.18
N GLY A 88 -9.12 0.31 28.35
CA GLY A 88 -9.63 1.68 28.48
C GLY A 88 -10.32 1.95 29.83
N ARG A 89 -11.11 1.00 30.35
CA ARG A 89 -11.68 1.10 31.71
C ARG A 89 -10.59 1.08 32.80
N PHE A 90 -9.58 0.23 32.65
CA PHE A 90 -8.47 0.11 33.61
C PHE A 90 -7.60 1.38 33.65
N VAL A 91 -7.20 1.91 32.49
CA VAL A 91 -6.46 3.18 32.38
C VAL A 91 -7.28 4.35 32.91
N ARG A 92 -8.59 4.39 32.62
CA ARG A 92 -9.48 5.43 33.17
C ARG A 92 -9.53 5.43 34.70
N ALA A 93 -9.58 4.25 35.32
CA ALA A 93 -9.66 4.12 36.78
C ALA A 93 -8.39 4.65 37.47
N ASN A 94 -7.23 4.32 36.92
CA ASN A 94 -5.93 4.64 37.51
C ASN A 94 -5.39 6.02 37.07
N LEU A 95 -5.29 6.28 35.76
CA LEU A 95 -4.47 7.35 35.17
C LEU A 95 -5.26 8.57 34.64
N HIS A 96 -6.60 8.57 34.80
CA HIS A 96 -7.52 9.55 34.21
C HIS A 96 -7.56 9.57 32.67
N SER A 97 -8.69 9.13 32.11
CA SER A 97 -9.08 9.37 30.71
C SER A 97 -10.53 9.83 30.65
N ARG A 98 -10.97 10.28 29.45
CA ARG A 98 -12.39 10.37 29.14
C ARG A 98 -13.11 9.04 29.36
N ASP A 99 -14.42 9.12 29.60
CA ASP A 99 -15.31 7.98 29.72
C ASP A 99 -15.94 7.57 28.38
N ALA A 100 -16.45 6.34 28.29
CA ALA A 100 -17.02 5.79 27.07
C ALA A 100 -18.22 6.58 26.49
N ARG A 101 -18.99 7.32 27.32
CA ARG A 101 -20.06 8.21 26.82
C ARG A 101 -19.47 9.49 26.24
N SER A 102 -18.48 10.11 26.92
CA SER A 102 -17.75 11.23 26.32
C SER A 102 -17.05 10.84 25.01
N LEU A 103 -16.45 9.65 24.91
CA LEU A 103 -15.81 9.19 23.67
C LEU A 103 -16.81 8.94 22.55
N ARG A 104 -17.97 8.34 22.85
CA ARG A 104 -19.06 8.18 21.87
C ARG A 104 -19.58 9.54 21.38
N GLU A 105 -19.74 10.50 22.28
CA GLU A 105 -20.20 11.86 21.93
C GLU A 105 -19.14 12.61 21.11
N THR A 106 -17.85 12.52 21.45
CA THR A 106 -16.77 13.08 20.62
C THR A 106 -16.75 12.45 19.22
N ARG A 107 -16.94 11.12 19.09
CA ARG A 107 -17.05 10.44 17.78
C ARG A 107 -18.32 10.80 16.99
N ARG A 108 -19.41 11.16 17.68
CA ARG A 108 -20.66 11.67 17.06
C ARG A 108 -20.45 13.09 16.53
N LEU A 109 -19.84 13.96 17.34
CA LEU A 109 -19.55 15.35 17.00
C LEU A 109 -18.44 15.49 15.95
N SER A 110 -17.49 14.55 15.87
CA SER A 110 -16.44 14.56 14.84
C SER A 110 -16.91 14.17 13.44
N GLY A 111 -18.19 13.79 13.26
CA GLY A 111 -18.78 13.53 11.95
C GLY A 111 -18.23 12.31 11.20
N MET A 112 -17.42 11.45 11.83
CA MET A 112 -16.74 10.32 11.15
C MET A 112 -17.63 9.08 10.96
N GLN A 113 -18.93 9.17 11.24
CA GLN A 113 -19.90 8.09 11.00
C GLN A 113 -20.33 8.08 9.54
N LEU A 114 -20.14 6.95 8.85
CA LEU A 114 -20.61 6.79 7.47
C LEU A 114 -22.15 6.83 7.40
N ALA A 115 -22.68 7.64 6.47
CA ALA A 115 -24.02 7.41 5.96
C ALA A 115 -24.07 6.09 5.18
N ASP A 116 -25.27 5.50 5.02
CA ASP A 116 -25.41 4.25 4.27
C ASP A 116 -25.17 4.43 2.77
N GLY A 117 -24.73 3.35 2.12
CA GLY A 117 -24.48 3.32 0.68
C GLY A 117 -23.30 4.19 0.23
N LEU A 118 -23.20 4.35 -1.09
CA LEU A 118 -22.33 5.35 -1.71
C LEU A 118 -22.99 6.74 -1.56
N ASN A 119 -22.69 7.42 -0.45
CA ASN A 119 -23.34 8.68 -0.07
C ASN A 119 -22.40 9.89 -0.25
N LEU A 120 -22.85 10.92 -0.99
CA LEU A 120 -22.09 12.15 -1.25
C LEU A 120 -21.52 12.79 0.04
N SER A 121 -22.25 12.73 1.15
CA SER A 121 -21.80 13.34 2.41
C SER A 121 -20.59 12.64 3.03
N ASN A 122 -20.29 11.38 2.68
CA ASN A 122 -19.05 10.71 3.08
C ASN A 122 -17.86 11.27 2.29
N PHE A 123 -17.98 11.37 0.97
CA PHE A 123 -16.97 11.95 0.08
C PHE A 123 -16.67 13.43 0.40
N VAL A 124 -17.70 14.25 0.66
CA VAL A 124 -17.53 15.66 1.02
C VAL A 124 -16.73 15.84 2.32
N ARG A 125 -16.97 15.01 3.34
CA ARG A 125 -16.20 15.04 4.60
C ARG A 125 -14.72 14.69 4.40
N ILE A 126 -14.42 13.78 3.47
CA ILE A 126 -13.05 13.39 3.13
C ILE A 126 -12.36 14.46 2.26
N SER A 127 -13.09 15.09 1.34
CA SER A 127 -12.66 16.29 0.62
C SER A 127 -12.28 17.44 1.56
N GLU A 128 -13.08 17.69 2.61
CA GLU A 128 -12.72 18.64 3.65
C GLU A 128 -11.47 18.23 4.45
N GLN A 129 -11.23 16.94 4.69
CA GLN A 129 -10.04 16.46 5.42
C GLN A 129 -8.78 16.60 4.56
N ILE A 130 -8.83 16.19 3.30
CA ILE A 130 -7.72 16.30 2.33
C ILE A 130 -7.37 17.78 2.09
N LYS A 131 -8.37 18.67 1.97
CA LYS A 131 -8.15 20.12 1.89
C LYS A 131 -7.49 20.71 3.13
N LYS A 132 -7.72 20.16 4.33
CA LYS A 132 -7.04 20.56 5.58
C LYS A 132 -5.58 20.10 5.65
N LEU A 133 -5.17 19.13 4.81
CA LEU A 133 -3.77 18.75 4.59
C LEU A 133 -3.08 19.64 3.53
N GLY A 134 -3.82 20.53 2.86
CA GLY A 134 -3.31 21.33 1.73
C GLY A 134 -3.17 20.55 0.42
N TYR A 135 -3.63 19.30 0.36
CA TYR A 135 -3.44 18.43 -0.80
C TYR A 135 -4.53 18.61 -1.86
N ASN A 136 -4.11 18.68 -3.13
CA ASN A 136 -4.96 18.83 -4.32
C ASN A 136 -4.56 17.91 -5.50
N GLY A 137 -3.59 17.01 -5.29
CA GLY A 137 -3.10 16.06 -6.30
C GLY A 137 -4.03 14.86 -6.55
N PRO A 138 -3.53 13.81 -7.21
CA PRO A 138 -4.31 12.62 -7.56
C PRO A 138 -4.64 11.74 -6.34
N LEU A 139 -5.66 10.90 -6.47
CA LEU A 139 -6.12 9.99 -5.42
C LEU A 139 -6.34 8.58 -5.98
N ALA A 140 -5.97 7.57 -5.20
CA ALA A 140 -6.31 6.17 -5.47
C ALA A 140 -7.62 5.82 -4.78
N LEU A 141 -8.54 5.19 -5.50
CA LEU A 141 -9.75 4.55 -4.96
C LEU A 141 -9.47 3.05 -4.81
N GLY A 142 -9.69 2.46 -3.63
CA GLY A 142 -9.60 1.01 -3.43
C GLY A 142 -10.98 0.38 -3.26
N SER A 143 -11.22 -0.77 -3.91
CA SER A 143 -12.40 -1.61 -3.69
C SER A 143 -11.99 -3.05 -3.39
N ASP A 144 -12.63 -3.68 -2.40
CA ASP A 144 -12.39 -5.07 -1.98
C ASP A 144 -13.57 -5.58 -1.12
N GLN A 145 -13.69 -6.90 -0.92
CA GLN A 145 -14.75 -7.55 -0.14
C GLN A 145 -14.23 -8.47 0.98
N THR A 146 -14.75 -8.28 2.20
CA THR A 146 -14.57 -9.25 3.30
C THR A 146 -15.84 -10.03 3.57
N VAL A 147 -15.73 -11.33 3.89
CA VAL A 147 -16.80 -12.09 4.56
C VAL A 147 -17.16 -11.41 5.89
N CYS A 148 -18.45 -11.45 6.25
CA CYS A 148 -19.01 -10.97 7.51
C CYS A 148 -20.08 -11.94 8.06
N VAL A 149 -20.50 -11.77 9.31
CA VAL A 149 -21.52 -12.66 9.91
C VAL A 149 -22.91 -12.36 9.35
N LYS A 150 -23.56 -13.37 8.75
CA LYS A 150 -24.99 -13.32 8.32
C LYS A 150 -25.87 -13.00 9.54
N THR A 151 -26.34 -11.76 9.71
CA THR A 151 -27.21 -11.35 10.83
C THR A 151 -27.97 -10.07 10.53
N LEU A 152 -29.29 -10.08 10.75
CA LEU A 152 -30.13 -8.87 10.68
C LEU A 152 -30.12 -8.11 12.01
N ARG A 153 -29.99 -6.78 11.93
CA ARG A 153 -30.02 -5.87 13.09
C ARG A 153 -30.90 -4.67 12.79
N VAL A 154 -31.44 -4.01 13.82
CA VAL A 154 -32.25 -2.79 13.66
C VAL A 154 -31.42 -1.57 14.05
N TYR A 155 -31.34 -0.58 13.16
CA TYR A 155 -30.63 0.68 13.39
C TYR A 155 -31.31 1.83 12.62
N ASN A 156 -31.48 2.98 13.25
CA ASN A 156 -32.04 4.21 12.68
C ASN A 156 -33.37 4.08 11.87
N GLY A 157 -34.20 3.07 12.16
CA GLY A 157 -35.46 2.80 11.43
C GLY A 157 -35.32 1.85 10.23
N CYS A 158 -34.14 1.27 10.03
CA CYS A 158 -33.85 0.27 9.01
C CYS A 158 -33.47 -1.08 9.61
N ILE A 159 -33.68 -2.15 8.82
CA ILE A 159 -33.04 -3.45 8.99
C ILE A 159 -31.70 -3.40 8.25
N VAL A 160 -30.62 -3.73 8.94
CA VAL A 160 -29.25 -3.73 8.44
C VAL A 160 -28.73 -5.18 8.40
N GLY A 161 -27.99 -5.55 7.36
CA GLY A 161 -27.46 -6.91 7.18
C GLY A 161 -28.24 -7.78 6.17
N ALA A 162 -29.18 -7.18 5.43
CA ALA A 162 -29.68 -7.76 4.18
C ALA A 162 -28.75 -7.37 3.02
N GLN A 163 -28.73 -8.17 1.95
CA GLN A 163 -28.04 -7.81 0.70
C GLN A 163 -28.69 -6.56 0.08
N GLY A 164 -27.91 -5.64 -0.47
CA GLY A 164 -28.41 -4.41 -1.11
C GLY A 164 -28.63 -3.20 -0.18
N GLY A 165 -28.36 -3.30 1.12
CA GLY A 165 -28.28 -2.15 2.04
C GLY A 165 -29.39 -2.05 3.11
N ASP A 166 -29.58 -0.84 3.67
CA ASP A 166 -30.48 -0.59 4.80
C ASP A 166 -31.97 -0.62 4.39
N VAL A 167 -32.70 -1.66 4.79
CA VAL A 167 -34.14 -1.82 4.48
C VAL A 167 -35.01 -1.08 5.50
N ALA A 168 -35.45 0.13 5.15
CA ALA A 168 -36.36 0.94 5.99
C ALA A 168 -37.69 0.25 6.32
N PHE A 169 -38.23 0.48 7.52
CA PHE A 169 -39.54 -0.02 7.97
C PHE A 169 -40.34 1.04 8.75
N SER A 170 -41.67 0.90 8.71
CA SER A 170 -42.64 1.87 9.25
C SER A 170 -43.21 1.50 10.62
N GLY A 171 -43.14 0.24 11.04
CA GLY A 171 -43.65 -0.24 12.33
C GLY A 171 -43.48 -1.74 12.53
N ALA A 172 -43.92 -2.27 13.68
CA ALA A 172 -43.62 -3.65 14.08
C ALA A 172 -44.14 -4.74 13.12
N LYS A 173 -45.33 -4.57 12.53
CA LYS A 173 -45.88 -5.52 11.54
C LYS A 173 -45.09 -5.52 10.23
N ASP A 174 -44.69 -4.33 9.78
CA ASP A 174 -43.90 -4.12 8.57
C ASP A 174 -42.47 -4.67 8.74
N LEU A 175 -41.84 -4.42 9.90
CA LEU A 175 -40.59 -5.04 10.32
C LEU A 175 -40.67 -6.57 10.29
N GLN A 176 -41.73 -7.17 10.85
CA GLN A 176 -41.92 -8.63 10.83
C GLN A 176 -42.08 -9.17 9.40
N ALA A 177 -42.85 -8.50 8.54
CA ALA A 177 -43.04 -8.90 7.15
C ALA A 177 -41.72 -8.80 6.34
N LYS A 178 -40.96 -7.71 6.51
CA LYS A 178 -39.67 -7.51 5.86
C LYS A 178 -38.62 -8.52 6.32
N VAL A 179 -38.47 -8.75 7.63
CA VAL A 179 -37.57 -9.78 8.18
C VAL A 179 -37.94 -11.17 7.64
N LYS A 180 -39.23 -11.52 7.62
CA LYS A 180 -39.69 -12.80 7.06
C LYS A 180 -39.33 -12.94 5.58
N SER A 181 -39.61 -11.93 4.75
CA SER A 181 -39.27 -11.92 3.32
C SER A 181 -37.75 -12.03 3.06
N ILE A 182 -36.92 -11.34 3.85
CA ILE A 182 -35.45 -11.43 3.74
C ILE A 182 -34.95 -12.86 4.02
N LEU A 183 -35.55 -13.54 5.00
CA LEU A 183 -35.20 -14.92 5.37
C LEU A 183 -35.74 -15.96 4.38
N GLU A 184 -36.95 -15.77 3.85
CA GLU A 184 -37.54 -16.66 2.83
C GLU A 184 -36.81 -16.59 1.48
N ASN A 185 -36.11 -15.49 1.21
CA ASN A 185 -35.34 -15.25 -0.02
C ASN A 185 -33.80 -15.45 0.16
N ASP A 186 -33.32 -16.07 1.26
CA ASP A 186 -31.91 -16.09 1.77
C ASP A 186 -31.12 -14.79 1.49
N SER A 187 -31.80 -13.64 1.60
CA SER A 187 -31.25 -12.32 1.24
C SER A 187 -30.40 -11.74 2.37
N LEU A 188 -29.81 -12.61 3.21
CA LEU A 188 -28.86 -12.26 4.25
C LEU A 188 -27.51 -11.91 3.62
N CYS A 189 -26.92 -10.80 4.06
CA CYS A 189 -25.61 -10.34 3.61
C CYS A 189 -24.49 -11.27 4.10
N THR A 190 -23.59 -11.67 3.21
CA THR A 190 -22.46 -12.56 3.51
C THR A 190 -21.10 -11.87 3.44
N LYS A 191 -20.99 -10.80 2.64
CA LYS A 191 -19.78 -10.01 2.45
C LYS A 191 -20.05 -8.51 2.59
N VAL A 192 -19.05 -7.75 3.02
CA VAL A 192 -19.06 -6.28 2.99
C VAL A 192 -18.03 -5.80 1.98
N ARG A 193 -18.49 -5.06 0.96
CA ARG A 193 -17.61 -4.33 0.02
C ARG A 193 -17.17 -3.01 0.67
N ALA A 194 -15.88 -2.84 0.88
CA ALA A 194 -15.32 -1.54 1.26
C ALA A 194 -15.06 -0.70 0.01
N TYR A 195 -15.20 0.61 0.15
CA TYR A 195 -14.54 1.58 -0.72
C TYR A 195 -13.68 2.51 0.13
N THR A 196 -12.42 2.66 -0.27
CA THR A 196 -11.42 3.49 0.39
C THR A 196 -10.85 4.53 -0.58
N ILE A 197 -10.41 5.68 -0.07
CA ILE A 197 -9.67 6.70 -0.80
C ILE A 197 -8.33 6.92 -0.10
N GLN A 198 -7.25 6.76 -0.85
CA GLN A 198 -5.88 7.01 -0.41
C GLN A 198 -5.30 8.21 -1.15
N VAL A 199 -4.62 9.08 -0.40
CA VAL A 199 -3.63 10.00 -0.98
C VAL A 199 -2.37 9.16 -1.23
N PRO A 200 -1.85 9.06 -2.46
CA PRO A 200 -0.76 8.15 -2.81
C PRO A 200 0.63 8.68 -2.38
N LEU A 201 0.74 9.16 -1.14
CA LEU A 201 1.96 9.67 -0.53
C LEU A 201 2.19 9.01 0.85
N PRO A 202 3.44 8.94 1.36
CA PRO A 202 3.73 8.37 2.68
C PRO A 202 3.07 9.16 3.82
N ASN A 203 2.79 8.48 4.94
CA ASN A 203 2.30 9.04 6.20
C ASN A 203 0.92 9.76 6.13
N VAL A 204 0.16 9.59 5.03
CA VAL A 204 -1.23 10.10 4.92
C VAL A 204 -2.25 8.98 5.13
N PRO A 205 -3.15 9.07 6.13
CA PRO A 205 -4.10 8.00 6.43
C PRO A 205 -5.11 7.78 5.29
N THR A 206 -5.40 6.50 5.01
CA THR A 206 -6.47 6.13 4.08
C THR A 206 -7.84 6.34 4.71
N PHE A 207 -8.78 6.84 3.91
CA PHE A 207 -10.13 7.18 4.32
C PHE A 207 -11.14 6.17 3.80
N VAL A 208 -12.06 5.68 4.63
CA VAL A 208 -13.18 4.82 4.18
C VAL A 208 -14.32 5.72 3.71
N VAL A 209 -14.77 5.58 2.45
CA VAL A 209 -15.95 6.31 1.93
C VAL A 209 -17.25 5.51 2.06
N ALA A 210 -17.18 4.17 1.99
CA ALA A 210 -18.35 3.30 2.12
C ALA A 210 -17.99 1.91 2.65
N MET A 211 -19.01 1.27 3.24
CA MET A 211 -19.02 -0.13 3.69
C MET A 211 -20.39 -0.69 3.30
N LEU A 212 -20.47 -1.36 2.16
CA LEU A 212 -21.70 -1.76 1.49
C LEU A 212 -22.07 -3.21 1.82
N ALA A 213 -23.36 -3.50 1.90
CA ALA A 213 -23.87 -4.87 2.05
C ALA A 213 -23.92 -5.55 0.68
N SER A 214 -22.85 -6.29 0.32
CA SER A 214 -22.71 -6.93 -0.98
C SER A 214 -23.81 -7.94 -1.27
N TYR A 215 -24.12 -8.11 -2.56
CA TYR A 215 -24.85 -9.28 -3.03
C TYR A 215 -23.94 -10.51 -3.06
N ASN A 216 -24.50 -11.71 -2.88
CA ASN A 216 -23.72 -12.95 -2.92
C ASN A 216 -23.15 -13.23 -4.32
N ASN A 217 -23.93 -12.90 -5.36
CA ASN A 217 -23.64 -13.17 -6.77
C ASN A 217 -23.52 -11.85 -7.55
N GLU A 218 -22.78 -10.89 -7.01
CA GLU A 218 -22.55 -9.55 -7.59
C GLU A 218 -21.79 -9.65 -8.92
N LYS A 219 -22.38 -9.18 -10.02
CA LYS A 219 -21.84 -9.30 -11.39
C LYS A 219 -20.92 -8.14 -11.77
N SER A 220 -20.20 -8.29 -12.88
CA SER A 220 -19.38 -7.21 -13.45
C SER A 220 -20.17 -5.92 -13.68
N GLU A 221 -21.43 -6.00 -14.09
CA GLU A 221 -22.30 -4.84 -14.36
C GLU A 221 -22.73 -4.14 -13.06
N ASP A 222 -22.97 -4.90 -11.99
CA ASP A 222 -23.27 -4.38 -10.65
C ASP A 222 -22.04 -3.65 -10.08
N ILE A 223 -20.87 -4.27 -10.19
CA ILE A 223 -19.60 -3.72 -9.71
C ILE A 223 -19.22 -2.46 -10.49
N LEU A 224 -19.37 -2.47 -11.82
CA LEU A 224 -19.19 -1.31 -12.69
C LEU A 224 -20.09 -0.15 -12.28
N THR A 225 -21.36 -0.42 -11.99
CA THR A 225 -22.34 0.58 -11.52
C THR A 225 -21.92 1.19 -10.18
N LEU A 226 -21.36 0.39 -9.26
CA LEU A 226 -20.80 0.88 -8.00
C LEU A 226 -19.51 1.69 -8.21
N HIS A 227 -18.63 1.28 -9.13
CA HIS A 227 -17.40 1.99 -9.49
C HIS A 227 -17.70 3.37 -10.08
N ASP A 228 -18.57 3.47 -11.10
CA ASP A 228 -19.00 4.76 -11.67
C ASP A 228 -19.65 5.63 -10.60
N THR A 229 -20.56 5.08 -9.80
CA THR A 229 -21.21 5.82 -8.72
C THR A 229 -20.18 6.39 -7.73
N ALA A 230 -19.15 5.62 -7.36
CA ALA A 230 -18.08 6.07 -6.47
C ALA A 230 -17.22 7.18 -7.11
N ILE A 231 -16.80 7.03 -8.37
CA ILE A 231 -16.03 8.03 -9.12
C ILE A 231 -16.86 9.32 -9.28
N SER A 232 -18.10 9.20 -9.75
CA SER A 232 -19.05 10.31 -9.92
C SER A 232 -19.32 11.08 -8.61
N LEU A 233 -19.38 10.41 -7.46
CA LEU A 233 -19.55 11.06 -6.16
C LEU A 233 -18.27 11.70 -5.64
N ALA A 234 -17.11 11.10 -5.90
CA ALA A 234 -15.81 11.69 -5.59
C ALA A 234 -15.60 12.98 -6.39
N GLN A 235 -15.86 12.97 -7.69
CA GLN A 235 -15.80 14.17 -8.54
C GLN A 235 -16.77 15.26 -8.06
N LYS A 236 -18.01 14.92 -7.70
CA LYS A 236 -18.99 15.86 -7.11
C LYS A 236 -18.55 16.44 -5.75
N ALA A 237 -17.67 15.76 -5.01
CA ALA A 237 -17.03 16.28 -3.82
C ALA A 237 -15.74 17.09 -4.10
N GLY A 238 -15.30 17.18 -5.36
CA GLY A 238 -14.02 17.80 -5.75
C GLY A 238 -12.81 16.97 -5.34
N LEU A 239 -12.90 15.64 -5.45
CA LEU A 239 -11.81 14.69 -5.24
C LEU A 239 -11.28 14.20 -6.59
N ASN A 240 -9.97 14.34 -6.80
CA ASN A 240 -9.29 13.99 -8.05
C ASN A 240 -8.91 12.50 -8.07
N ILE A 241 -9.89 11.60 -8.24
CA ILE A 241 -9.58 10.17 -8.46
C ILE A 241 -8.76 10.03 -9.75
N LEU A 242 -7.68 9.26 -9.69
CA LEU A 242 -6.79 8.92 -10.80
C LEU A 242 -6.77 7.42 -11.10
N SER A 243 -6.95 6.57 -10.07
CA SER A 243 -6.94 5.12 -10.25
C SER A 243 -7.99 4.43 -9.41
N ILE A 244 -8.34 3.20 -9.81
CA ILE A 244 -9.14 2.28 -9.02
C ILE A 244 -8.42 0.94 -8.88
N GLY A 245 -8.05 0.60 -7.65
CA GLY A 245 -7.54 -0.73 -7.27
C GLY A 245 -8.69 -1.70 -7.03
N SER A 246 -8.58 -2.91 -7.58
CA SER A 246 -9.47 -4.06 -7.30
C SER A 246 -8.67 -5.33 -7.02
N ASP A 247 -9.35 -6.37 -6.52
CA ASP A 247 -8.73 -7.71 -6.46
C ASP A 247 -8.68 -8.37 -7.86
N GLY A 248 -8.09 -9.56 -7.92
CA GLY A 248 -7.94 -10.36 -9.14
C GLY A 248 -9.14 -11.24 -9.50
N ALA A 249 -10.28 -11.11 -8.82
CA ALA A 249 -11.45 -11.94 -9.10
C ALA A 249 -12.07 -11.59 -10.46
N ALA A 250 -12.58 -12.61 -11.16
CA ALA A 250 -13.03 -12.49 -12.55
C ALA A 250 -14.07 -11.38 -12.76
N ASN A 251 -15.00 -11.18 -11.83
CA ASN A 251 -16.03 -10.15 -11.93
C ASN A 251 -15.46 -8.73 -11.71
N GLU A 252 -14.43 -8.57 -10.87
CA GLU A 252 -13.79 -7.26 -10.65
C GLU A 252 -12.90 -6.90 -11.84
N LEU A 253 -12.09 -7.85 -12.33
CA LEU A 253 -11.26 -7.71 -13.53
C LEU A 253 -12.11 -7.47 -14.80
N SER A 254 -13.33 -8.01 -14.84
CA SER A 254 -14.32 -7.73 -15.89
C SER A 254 -14.90 -6.32 -15.75
N ALA A 255 -15.36 -5.93 -14.55
CA ALA A 255 -15.87 -4.57 -14.29
C ALA A 255 -14.81 -3.49 -14.54
N GLN A 256 -13.54 -3.73 -14.17
CA GLN A 256 -12.41 -2.85 -14.48
C GLN A 256 -12.22 -2.65 -15.98
N ALA A 257 -12.28 -3.73 -16.78
CA ALA A 257 -12.20 -3.61 -18.24
C ALA A 257 -13.38 -2.81 -18.82
N MET A 258 -14.59 -2.99 -18.27
CA MET A 258 -15.78 -2.26 -18.69
C MET A 258 -15.75 -0.76 -18.38
N LEU A 259 -14.88 -0.27 -17.46
CA LEU A 259 -14.71 1.17 -17.21
C LEU A 259 -14.26 1.93 -18.47
N ALA A 260 -13.54 1.27 -19.38
CA ALA A 260 -13.15 1.87 -20.66
C ALA A 260 -14.36 2.35 -21.48
N ASN A 261 -15.48 1.61 -21.40
CA ASN A 261 -16.71 1.89 -22.14
C ASN A 261 -17.52 3.08 -21.57
N LEU A 262 -17.13 3.63 -20.42
CA LEU A 262 -17.79 4.81 -19.82
C LEU A 262 -17.23 6.14 -20.34
N ALA A 263 -16.12 6.12 -21.09
CA ALA A 263 -15.46 7.33 -21.59
C ALA A 263 -15.67 7.52 -23.09
N ASN A 264 -15.98 8.77 -23.48
CA ASN A 264 -16.02 9.18 -24.89
C ASN A 264 -14.63 9.60 -25.42
N GLU A 265 -13.68 9.83 -24.53
CA GLU A 265 -12.33 10.32 -24.81
C GLU A 265 -11.31 9.44 -24.08
N THR A 266 -10.16 9.20 -24.69
CA THR A 266 -9.05 8.45 -24.05
C THR A 266 -7.74 9.20 -24.19
N LEU A 267 -6.93 9.22 -23.13
CA LEU A 267 -5.49 9.44 -23.27
C LEU A 267 -4.90 8.13 -23.82
N SER A 268 -4.02 8.21 -24.82
CA SER A 268 -3.44 7.00 -25.41
C SER A 268 -1.95 7.14 -25.69
N PHE A 269 -1.25 6.03 -25.51
CA PHE A 269 0.15 5.83 -25.90
C PHE A 269 0.21 4.59 -26.78
N SER A 270 1.00 4.61 -27.85
CA SER A 270 1.21 3.42 -28.67
C SER A 270 2.62 3.32 -29.26
N PHE A 271 3.04 2.07 -29.44
CA PHE A 271 4.24 1.69 -30.17
C PHE A 271 3.90 0.46 -31.03
N VAL A 272 3.41 0.75 -32.24
CA VAL A 272 2.88 -0.25 -33.18
C VAL A 272 3.88 -1.38 -33.45
N GLY A 273 5.17 -1.04 -33.63
CA GLY A 273 6.23 -2.02 -33.93
C GLY A 273 6.47 -3.09 -32.86
N LEU A 274 5.94 -2.93 -31.64
CA LEU A 274 6.00 -3.94 -30.56
C LEU A 274 4.60 -4.39 -30.10
N GLY A 275 3.53 -4.07 -30.83
CA GLY A 275 2.15 -4.42 -30.44
C GLY A 275 1.68 -3.75 -29.14
N VAL A 276 2.25 -2.61 -28.75
CA VAL A 276 1.89 -1.89 -27.51
C VAL A 276 0.85 -0.82 -27.81
N LYS A 277 -0.32 -0.92 -27.17
CA LYS A 277 -1.43 0.04 -27.25
C LYS A 277 -1.98 0.24 -25.83
N ILE A 278 -1.82 1.44 -25.27
CA ILE A 278 -2.28 1.81 -23.93
C ILE A 278 -3.37 2.85 -24.09
N HIS A 279 -4.53 2.61 -23.48
CA HIS A 279 -5.68 3.50 -23.49
C HIS A 279 -6.14 3.75 -22.06
N VAL A 280 -6.26 5.02 -21.68
CA VAL A 280 -6.77 5.45 -20.36
C VAL A 280 -8.08 6.20 -20.55
N PRO A 281 -9.20 5.70 -20.02
CA PRO A 281 -10.49 6.37 -20.17
C PRO A 281 -10.51 7.70 -19.41
N LEU A 282 -10.97 8.76 -20.09
CA LEU A 282 -11.21 10.06 -19.47
C LEU A 282 -12.68 10.13 -19.02
N ILE A 283 -12.92 9.87 -17.74
CA ILE A 283 -14.26 9.71 -17.16
C ILE A 283 -14.71 11.01 -16.46
N GLY A 284 -15.98 11.36 -16.66
CA GLY A 284 -16.67 12.40 -15.89
C GLY A 284 -16.56 13.83 -16.44
N GLN A 285 -16.82 14.83 -15.59
CA GLN A 285 -16.90 16.24 -15.99
C GLN A 285 -16.24 17.16 -14.95
N PRO A 286 -15.10 17.83 -15.26
CA PRO A 286 -14.30 17.66 -16.49
C PRO A 286 -13.75 16.24 -16.63
N PRO A 287 -13.46 15.76 -17.86
CA PRO A 287 -12.89 14.43 -18.07
C PRO A 287 -11.55 14.28 -17.32
N ARG A 288 -11.38 13.16 -16.61
CA ARG A 288 -10.15 12.81 -15.86
C ARG A 288 -9.72 11.39 -16.15
N PRO A 289 -8.41 11.10 -16.29
CA PRO A 289 -7.92 9.74 -16.47
C PRO A 289 -8.30 8.88 -15.25
N ILE A 290 -8.87 7.71 -15.51
CA ILE A 290 -9.10 6.67 -14.51
C ILE A 290 -8.34 5.41 -14.94
N VAL A 291 -7.26 5.09 -14.25
CA VAL A 291 -6.48 3.86 -14.49
C VAL A 291 -7.03 2.74 -13.61
N ALA A 292 -7.53 1.67 -14.24
CA ALA A 292 -7.80 0.41 -13.53
C ALA A 292 -6.47 -0.23 -13.10
N VAL A 293 -6.36 -0.65 -11.84
CA VAL A 293 -5.16 -1.25 -11.26
C VAL A 293 -5.54 -2.58 -10.59
N GLN A 294 -4.79 -3.62 -10.92
CA GLN A 294 -4.84 -4.92 -10.25
C GLN A 294 -3.88 -4.89 -9.07
N ASP A 295 -4.23 -5.51 -7.93
CA ASP A 295 -3.34 -5.47 -6.77
C ASP A 295 -2.03 -6.26 -7.01
N PRO A 296 -0.84 -5.62 -6.91
CA PRO A 296 0.44 -6.28 -7.21
C PRO A 296 0.84 -7.36 -6.18
N LYS A 297 0.36 -7.26 -4.93
CA LYS A 297 0.62 -8.27 -3.89
C LYS A 297 -0.26 -9.50 -4.11
N HIS A 298 -1.51 -9.29 -4.52
CA HIS A 298 -2.37 -10.38 -4.97
C HIS A 298 -1.76 -11.06 -6.21
N ALA A 299 -1.27 -10.30 -7.19
CA ALA A 299 -0.62 -10.88 -8.38
C ALA A 299 0.66 -11.66 -8.04
N ARG A 300 1.50 -11.19 -7.08
CA ARG A 300 2.65 -11.96 -6.56
C ARG A 300 2.21 -13.31 -6.00
N LYS A 301 1.09 -13.34 -5.27
CA LYS A 301 0.47 -14.58 -4.79
C LYS A 301 -0.03 -15.45 -5.94
N THR A 302 -0.76 -14.88 -6.91
CA THR A 302 -1.24 -15.59 -8.11
C THR A 302 -0.11 -16.28 -8.87
N ALA A 303 1.05 -15.60 -9.02
CA ALA A 303 2.24 -16.15 -9.67
C ALA A 303 2.86 -17.31 -8.87
N ALA A 304 3.04 -17.16 -7.56
CA ALA A 304 3.55 -18.24 -6.72
C ALA A 304 2.63 -19.48 -6.79
N ASN A 305 1.30 -19.23 -6.80
CA ASN A 305 0.28 -20.27 -6.88
C ASN A 305 0.18 -20.94 -8.27
N GLN A 306 0.93 -20.51 -9.30
CA GLN A 306 1.11 -21.28 -10.54
C GLN A 306 2.14 -22.42 -10.37
N ILE A 307 3.05 -22.33 -9.39
CA ILE A 307 4.09 -23.35 -9.14
C ILE A 307 3.76 -24.18 -7.89
N LEU A 308 3.31 -23.54 -6.81
CA LEU A 308 3.15 -24.13 -5.48
C LEU A 308 1.77 -23.85 -4.90
N SER A 309 1.05 -24.88 -4.47
CA SER A 309 -0.29 -24.76 -3.88
C SER A 309 -0.28 -24.35 -2.39
N ASP A 310 0.64 -23.48 -1.96
CA ASP A 310 0.79 -23.02 -0.57
C ASP A 310 0.87 -21.48 -0.50
N ASP A 311 -0.23 -20.88 -0.02
CA ASP A 311 -0.46 -19.45 0.08
C ASP A 311 0.57 -18.69 0.96
N GLY A 312 1.27 -19.37 1.85
CA GLY A 312 2.07 -18.73 2.90
C GLY A 312 3.42 -18.15 2.46
N ARG A 313 3.94 -18.50 1.28
CA ARG A 313 5.37 -18.34 0.95
C ARG A 313 5.69 -17.37 -0.20
N ALA A 314 4.68 -16.84 -0.90
CA ALA A 314 4.81 -16.07 -2.15
C ALA A 314 5.81 -14.88 -2.12
N TYR A 315 6.05 -14.26 -0.96
CA TYR A 315 7.06 -13.21 -0.84
C TYR A 315 8.49 -13.72 -1.06
N ARG A 316 8.79 -14.92 -0.58
CA ARG A 316 10.12 -15.56 -0.64
C ARG A 316 10.34 -16.38 -1.91
N THR A 317 9.28 -16.87 -2.54
CA THR A 317 9.33 -17.60 -3.82
C THR A 317 10.12 -16.85 -4.90
N PHE A 318 10.05 -15.52 -4.92
CA PHE A 318 10.74 -14.66 -5.89
C PHE A 318 12.01 -13.99 -5.33
N SER A 319 12.67 -14.61 -4.33
CA SER A 319 13.97 -14.15 -3.84
C SER A 319 15.12 -14.58 -4.75
N SER A 320 16.22 -13.82 -4.71
CA SER A 320 17.44 -14.11 -5.48
C SER A 320 18.04 -15.47 -5.14
N GLU A 321 17.92 -15.92 -3.89
CA GLU A 321 18.34 -17.24 -3.42
C GLU A 321 17.48 -18.35 -4.05
N THR A 322 16.18 -18.10 -4.25
CA THR A 322 15.28 -19.06 -4.89
C THR A 322 15.55 -19.15 -6.40
N VAL A 323 15.83 -18.02 -7.06
CA VAL A 323 16.28 -17.99 -8.46
C VAL A 323 17.63 -18.72 -8.61
N LYS A 324 18.61 -18.46 -7.73
CA LYS A 324 19.91 -19.15 -7.73
C LYS A 324 19.80 -20.63 -7.35
N ALA A 325 18.85 -21.01 -6.50
CA ALA A 325 18.58 -22.42 -6.23
C ALA A 325 18.00 -23.12 -7.47
N ALA A 326 17.08 -22.47 -8.19
CA ALA A 326 16.50 -22.99 -9.43
C ALA A 326 17.55 -23.12 -10.55
N SER A 327 18.43 -22.13 -10.75
CA SER A 327 19.46 -22.19 -11.81
C SER A 327 20.53 -23.26 -11.58
N ASN A 328 20.65 -23.79 -10.35
CA ASN A 328 21.55 -24.91 -10.04
C ASN A 328 20.92 -26.30 -10.27
N LEU A 329 19.66 -26.37 -10.72
CA LEU A 329 19.01 -27.63 -11.10
C LEU A 329 19.30 -27.96 -12.57
N SER A 330 19.59 -29.23 -12.88
CA SER A 330 19.96 -29.69 -14.23
C SER A 330 18.86 -29.59 -15.30
N ASP A 331 17.64 -29.21 -14.90
CA ASP A 331 16.49 -28.90 -15.75
C ASP A 331 15.75 -27.65 -15.21
N GLY A 332 16.52 -26.74 -14.59
CA GLY A 332 16.01 -25.62 -13.80
C GLY A 332 15.74 -24.34 -14.59
N THR A 333 16.24 -24.24 -15.82
CA THR A 333 16.27 -23.01 -16.63
C THR A 333 14.89 -22.34 -16.76
N GLY A 334 13.85 -23.10 -17.12
CA GLY A 334 12.49 -22.57 -17.25
C GLY A 334 11.90 -22.07 -15.94
N LEU A 335 12.21 -22.73 -14.81
CA LEU A 335 11.79 -22.29 -13.48
C LEU A 335 12.53 -21.02 -13.04
N ALA A 336 13.86 -20.96 -13.26
CA ALA A 336 14.66 -19.78 -12.95
C ALA A 336 14.19 -18.54 -13.74
N VAL A 337 13.92 -18.70 -15.04
CA VAL A 337 13.35 -17.62 -15.89
C VAL A 337 11.96 -17.21 -15.41
N TYR A 338 11.07 -18.16 -15.08
CA TYR A 338 9.74 -17.82 -14.57
C TYR A 338 9.80 -17.02 -13.26
N LEU A 339 10.64 -17.45 -12.32
CA LEU A 339 10.82 -16.79 -11.02
C LEU A 339 11.41 -15.38 -11.19
N PHE A 340 12.41 -15.21 -12.07
CA PHE A 340 12.95 -13.90 -12.44
C PHE A 340 11.86 -13.00 -13.04
N VAL A 341 11.12 -13.48 -14.04
CA VAL A 341 10.08 -12.74 -14.77
C VAL A 341 8.95 -12.28 -13.84
N CYS A 342 8.43 -13.16 -12.98
CA CYS A 342 7.37 -12.79 -12.06
C CYS A 342 7.87 -11.93 -10.89
N GLY A 343 9.12 -12.11 -10.46
CA GLY A 343 9.79 -11.25 -9.47
C GLY A 343 9.92 -9.82 -9.96
N GLU A 344 10.54 -9.61 -11.12
CA GLU A 344 10.72 -8.28 -11.73
C GLU A 344 9.39 -7.54 -11.99
N LEU A 345 8.32 -8.26 -12.37
CA LEU A 345 6.99 -7.67 -12.52
C LEU A 345 6.41 -7.17 -11.18
N CYS A 346 6.62 -7.92 -10.10
CA CYS A 346 6.15 -7.52 -8.77
C CYS A 346 6.97 -6.37 -8.21
N ASP A 347 8.29 -6.42 -8.36
CA ASP A 347 9.21 -5.43 -7.81
C ASP A 347 9.13 -4.10 -8.60
N ALA A 348 8.80 -4.12 -9.90
CA ALA A 348 8.44 -2.93 -10.67
C ALA A 348 7.26 -2.13 -10.06
N TRP A 349 6.36 -2.79 -9.33
CA TRP A 349 5.29 -2.14 -8.59
C TRP A 349 5.64 -1.87 -7.12
N LEU A 350 6.34 -2.79 -6.45
CA LEU A 350 6.47 -2.82 -4.98
C LEU A 350 7.81 -2.29 -4.44
N ASN A 351 8.91 -2.35 -5.19
CA ASN A 351 10.18 -1.73 -4.77
C ASN A 351 10.02 -0.20 -4.74
N ARG A 352 10.64 0.46 -3.75
CA ARG A 352 10.48 1.90 -3.48
C ARG A 352 11.61 2.79 -4.02
N HIS A 353 12.68 2.17 -4.49
CA HIS A 353 13.93 2.81 -4.92
C HIS A 353 14.07 2.85 -6.45
N MET A 354 13.35 1.97 -7.15
CA MET A 354 13.32 1.87 -8.62
C MET A 354 12.69 3.11 -9.30
N GLY A 355 13.34 3.65 -10.33
CA GLY A 355 12.84 4.78 -11.13
C GLY A 355 11.85 4.36 -12.23
N HIS A 356 11.03 5.28 -12.75
CA HIS A 356 9.90 4.93 -13.64
C HIS A 356 10.29 4.17 -14.92
N SER A 357 11.34 4.60 -15.63
CA SER A 357 11.86 3.85 -16.80
C SER A 357 12.32 2.43 -16.47
N GLU A 358 12.92 2.22 -15.30
CA GLU A 358 13.36 0.90 -14.86
C GLU A 358 12.16 -0.01 -14.55
N ARG A 359 11.12 0.53 -13.91
CA ARG A 359 9.84 -0.18 -13.70
C ARG A 359 9.20 -0.59 -15.02
N VAL A 360 9.20 0.30 -16.01
CA VAL A 360 8.69 -0.01 -17.37
C VAL A 360 9.50 -1.14 -18.00
N ARG A 361 10.84 -1.07 -17.97
CA ARG A 361 11.72 -2.14 -18.49
C ARG A 361 11.41 -3.49 -17.84
N SER A 362 11.31 -3.54 -16.51
CA SER A 362 11.08 -4.77 -15.75
C SER A 362 9.67 -5.34 -15.98
N ALA A 363 8.61 -4.54 -15.85
CA ALA A 363 7.23 -4.98 -16.05
C ALA A 363 6.96 -5.41 -17.50
N TRP A 364 7.52 -4.73 -18.50
CA TRP A 364 7.33 -5.10 -19.90
C TRP A 364 8.23 -6.24 -20.35
N THR A 365 9.39 -6.46 -19.75
CA THR A 365 10.17 -7.70 -19.97
C THR A 365 9.30 -8.90 -19.62
N ALA A 366 8.59 -8.83 -18.50
CA ALA A 366 7.65 -9.87 -18.09
C ALA A 366 6.46 -10.02 -19.06
N ALA A 367 5.77 -8.92 -19.40
CA ALA A 367 4.63 -8.97 -20.32
C ALA A 367 5.01 -9.52 -21.71
N PHE A 368 6.14 -9.08 -22.29
CA PHE A 368 6.61 -9.60 -23.57
C PHE A 368 7.04 -11.07 -23.49
N PHE A 369 7.68 -11.52 -22.40
CA PHE A 369 8.04 -12.92 -22.23
C PHE A 369 6.79 -13.82 -22.13
N LEU A 370 5.80 -13.42 -21.31
CA LEU A 370 4.54 -14.14 -21.15
C LEU A 370 3.74 -14.21 -22.46
N ARG A 371 3.71 -13.12 -23.25
CA ARG A 371 3.12 -13.10 -24.60
C ARG A 371 3.83 -14.11 -25.53
N LYS A 372 5.16 -14.09 -25.59
CA LYS A 372 5.98 -15.01 -26.41
C LYS A 372 5.74 -16.48 -26.01
N TRP A 373 5.70 -16.78 -24.71
CA TRP A 373 5.45 -18.12 -24.18
C TRP A 373 4.06 -18.63 -24.54
N ASN A 374 3.01 -17.82 -24.38
CA ASN A 374 1.66 -18.19 -24.79
C ASN A 374 1.58 -18.46 -26.31
N SER A 375 2.14 -17.59 -27.15
CA SER A 375 2.16 -17.80 -28.61
C SER A 375 2.94 -19.05 -29.04
N TYR A 376 4.06 -19.34 -28.38
CA TYR A 376 4.81 -20.58 -28.58
C TYR A 376 3.96 -21.82 -28.26
N LEU A 377 3.24 -21.82 -27.12
CA LEU A 377 2.36 -22.92 -26.73
C LEU A 377 1.16 -23.08 -27.68
N GLN A 378 0.57 -21.99 -28.19
CA GLN A 378 -0.49 -22.05 -29.21
C GLN A 378 0.00 -22.68 -30.52
N LYS A 379 1.21 -22.32 -30.98
CA LYS A 379 1.85 -22.94 -32.15
C LYS A 379 2.12 -24.44 -31.90
N ARG A 380 2.72 -24.80 -30.76
CA ARG A 380 2.98 -26.20 -30.40
C ARG A 380 1.70 -27.03 -30.24
N LYS A 381 0.57 -26.44 -29.84
CA LYS A 381 -0.74 -27.11 -29.80
C LYS A 381 -1.19 -27.59 -31.18
N GLN A 382 -0.94 -26.80 -32.22
CA GLN A 382 -1.22 -27.15 -33.62
C GLN A 382 -0.24 -28.22 -34.13
N GLU A 383 1.07 -28.04 -33.89
CA GLU A 383 2.12 -28.96 -34.37
C GLU A 383 2.11 -30.34 -33.71
N THR A 384 1.80 -30.41 -32.40
CA THR A 384 1.98 -31.63 -31.57
C THR A 384 0.67 -32.37 -31.29
N GLY A 385 -0.43 -32.02 -31.97
CA GLY A 385 -1.73 -32.65 -31.73
C GLY A 385 -2.26 -32.43 -30.31
N SER A 386 -2.03 -31.24 -29.73
CA SER A 386 -2.34 -30.90 -28.34
C SER A 386 -1.59 -31.74 -27.29
N MET A 387 -0.41 -32.28 -27.59
CA MET A 387 0.48 -32.86 -26.57
C MET A 387 1.04 -31.76 -25.65
N MET A 388 1.55 -30.68 -26.25
CA MET A 388 1.88 -29.42 -25.57
C MET A 388 0.80 -28.38 -25.88
N SER A 389 0.26 -27.69 -24.87
CA SER A 389 -0.77 -26.66 -25.07
C SER A 389 -0.80 -25.62 -23.93
N PRO A 390 -1.38 -24.42 -24.13
CA PRO A 390 -1.49 -23.39 -23.09
C PRO A 390 -2.19 -23.89 -21.82
N GLU A 391 -3.22 -24.73 -21.97
CA GLU A 391 -4.02 -25.26 -20.86
C GLU A 391 -3.28 -26.33 -20.02
N LYS A 392 -2.15 -26.83 -20.51
CA LYS A 392 -1.35 -27.89 -19.87
C LYS A 392 0.06 -27.43 -19.45
N ASN A 393 0.58 -26.41 -20.13
CA ASN A 393 2.00 -26.02 -20.06
C ASN A 393 2.22 -24.51 -19.89
N GLY A 394 1.15 -23.71 -19.83
CA GLY A 394 1.20 -22.28 -19.55
C GLY A 394 0.58 -21.94 -18.20
N ILE A 395 0.64 -20.66 -17.84
CA ILE A 395 -0.14 -20.10 -16.72
C ILE A 395 -1.63 -19.99 -17.09
N SER A 396 -2.49 -19.88 -16.08
CA SER A 396 -3.93 -19.70 -16.33
C SER A 396 -4.23 -18.43 -17.15
N PRO A 397 -5.25 -18.42 -18.03
CA PRO A 397 -5.62 -17.23 -18.80
C PRO A 397 -5.92 -16.01 -17.92
N GLN A 398 -6.46 -16.22 -16.72
CA GLN A 398 -6.70 -15.20 -15.72
C GLN A 398 -5.38 -14.59 -15.23
N SER A 399 -4.39 -15.42 -14.88
CA SER A 399 -3.04 -14.96 -14.50
C SER A 399 -2.36 -14.17 -15.62
N LEU A 400 -2.44 -14.66 -16.87
CA LEU A 400 -1.90 -13.95 -18.03
C LEU A 400 -2.54 -12.57 -18.22
N LYS A 401 -3.86 -12.45 -18.03
CA LYS A 401 -4.57 -11.16 -18.08
C LYS A 401 -4.14 -10.23 -16.95
N ILE A 402 -4.05 -10.72 -15.70
CA ILE A 402 -3.60 -9.93 -14.53
C ILE A 402 -2.18 -9.40 -14.74
N PHE A 403 -1.24 -10.25 -15.18
CA PHE A 403 0.16 -9.85 -15.38
C PHE A 403 0.34 -8.88 -16.55
N THR A 404 -0.46 -9.04 -17.62
CA THR A 404 -0.48 -8.08 -18.73
C THR A 404 -1.07 -6.74 -18.28
N GLN A 405 -2.19 -6.75 -17.55
CA GLN A 405 -2.82 -5.54 -16.99
C GLN A 405 -1.86 -4.77 -16.07
N LEU A 406 -1.03 -5.45 -15.26
CA LEU A 406 -0.02 -4.78 -14.43
C LEU A 406 1.06 -4.04 -15.24
N ALA A 407 1.47 -4.54 -16.40
CA ALA A 407 2.44 -3.83 -17.25
C ALA A 407 1.78 -2.63 -17.96
N GLU A 408 0.54 -2.79 -18.41
CA GLU A 408 -0.23 -1.76 -19.12
C GLU A 408 -0.68 -0.63 -18.18
N SER A 409 -1.19 -0.96 -17.00
CA SER A 409 -1.60 -0.01 -15.96
C SER A 409 -0.42 0.80 -15.39
N LEU A 410 0.81 0.28 -15.44
CA LEU A 410 2.01 1.02 -15.03
C LEU A 410 2.30 2.19 -15.99
N ILE A 411 2.33 1.94 -17.31
CA ILE A 411 2.49 3.02 -18.30
C ILE A 411 1.29 3.97 -18.23
N ALA A 412 0.07 3.44 -18.06
CA ALA A 412 -1.14 4.26 -17.90
C ALA A 412 -1.05 5.24 -16.72
N LEU A 413 -0.53 4.81 -15.55
CA LEU A 413 -0.27 5.70 -14.41
C LEU A 413 0.80 6.75 -14.73
N ILE A 414 1.92 6.34 -15.36
CA ILE A 414 3.02 7.24 -15.72
C ILE A 414 2.54 8.36 -16.64
N ILE A 415 1.87 8.04 -17.75
CA ILE A 415 1.36 9.07 -18.69
C ILE A 415 0.27 9.91 -18.04
N SER A 416 -0.60 9.33 -17.21
CA SER A 416 -1.67 10.09 -16.55
C SER A 416 -1.14 11.05 -15.47
N HIS A 417 -0.06 10.71 -14.77
CA HIS A 417 0.67 11.66 -13.93
C HIS A 417 1.33 12.76 -14.79
N ARG A 418 2.07 12.38 -15.85
CA ARG A 418 2.79 13.32 -16.72
C ARG A 418 1.89 14.42 -17.28
N GLU A 419 0.72 14.06 -17.80
CA GLU A 419 -0.19 15.02 -18.46
C GLU A 419 -1.10 15.82 -17.48
N TYR A 420 -1.44 15.27 -16.29
CA TYR A 420 -2.43 15.89 -15.39
C TYR A 420 -1.93 16.27 -13.99
N TYR A 421 -0.84 15.66 -13.51
CA TYR A 421 -0.33 15.78 -12.14
C TYR A 421 1.23 15.76 -12.05
N PRO A 422 1.99 16.44 -12.93
CA PRO A 422 3.46 16.34 -12.97
C PRO A 422 4.15 16.86 -11.69
N GLU A 423 3.49 17.74 -10.94
CA GLU A 423 3.96 18.25 -9.64
C GLU A 423 3.89 17.19 -8.50
N PHE A 424 3.32 16.01 -8.76
CA PHE A 424 3.11 14.96 -7.75
C PHE A 424 3.83 13.66 -8.15
N PRO A 425 4.73 13.13 -7.31
CA PRO A 425 5.41 11.88 -7.61
C PRO A 425 4.43 10.70 -7.64
N LEU A 426 4.70 9.76 -8.53
CA LEU A 426 3.95 8.50 -8.64
C LEU A 426 4.61 7.43 -7.76
N LEU A 427 3.85 6.85 -6.84
CA LEU A 427 4.27 5.75 -5.96
C LEU A 427 3.41 4.51 -6.30
N PRO A 428 3.80 3.63 -7.25
CA PRO A 428 2.91 2.60 -7.79
C PRO A 428 2.28 1.68 -6.73
N TRP A 429 3.01 1.35 -5.67
CA TRP A 429 2.52 0.55 -4.53
C TRP A 429 1.40 1.21 -3.71
N LYS A 430 1.04 2.48 -3.98
CA LYS A 430 -0.09 3.20 -3.36
C LYS A 430 -1.39 3.17 -4.19
N HIS A 431 -1.45 2.36 -5.26
CA HIS A 431 -2.61 2.25 -6.14
C HIS A 431 -3.34 0.88 -6.09
N GLY A 432 -2.89 -0.05 -5.25
CA GLY A 432 -3.51 -1.37 -5.02
C GLY A 432 -4.68 -1.36 -4.02
N THR A 433 -5.11 -2.56 -3.58
CA THR A 433 -6.21 -2.75 -2.60
C THR A 433 -5.75 -3.01 -1.17
N GLU A 434 -4.45 -3.20 -0.94
CA GLU A 434 -3.79 -3.43 0.37
C GLU A 434 -4.43 -2.71 1.58
N MET A 435 -4.81 -1.43 1.43
CA MET A 435 -5.42 -0.65 2.52
C MET A 435 -6.83 -1.13 2.92
N CYS A 436 -7.57 -1.79 2.02
CA CYS A 436 -8.80 -2.52 2.33
C CYS A 436 -8.51 -3.81 3.12
N GLU A 437 -7.49 -4.58 2.71
CA GLU A 437 -7.09 -5.78 3.44
C GLU A 437 -6.67 -5.46 4.89
N HIS A 438 -5.88 -4.40 5.10
CA HIS A 438 -5.51 -3.88 6.42
C HIS A 438 -6.74 -3.46 7.25
N LEU A 439 -7.69 -2.77 6.60
CA LEU A 439 -8.94 -2.34 7.22
C LEU A 439 -9.80 -3.54 7.67
N PHE A 440 -9.79 -4.62 6.89
CA PHE A 440 -10.45 -5.89 7.22
C PHE A 440 -9.72 -6.66 8.33
N GLY A 441 -8.39 -6.67 8.35
CA GLY A 441 -7.58 -7.19 9.46
C GLY A 441 -7.92 -6.49 10.78
N TRP A 442 -7.89 -5.15 10.79
CA TRP A 442 -8.26 -4.35 11.97
C TRP A 442 -9.74 -4.49 12.39
N LEU A 443 -10.66 -4.71 11.45
CA LEU A 443 -12.04 -5.08 11.77
C LEU A 443 -12.09 -6.38 12.57
N ARG A 444 -11.40 -7.43 12.10
CA ARG A 444 -11.35 -8.74 12.77
C ARG A 444 -10.67 -8.67 14.14
N ILE A 445 -9.61 -7.88 14.31
CA ILE A 445 -8.96 -7.66 15.63
C ILE A 445 -9.94 -7.03 16.64
N ILE A 446 -10.73 -6.05 16.22
CA ILE A 446 -11.66 -5.34 17.12
C ILE A 446 -12.95 -6.14 17.33
N SER A 447 -13.36 -6.95 16.36
CA SER A 447 -14.54 -7.80 16.39
C SER A 447 -14.40 -8.93 15.36
N PRO A 448 -13.93 -10.13 15.75
CA PRO A 448 -13.68 -11.23 14.80
C PRO A 448 -14.94 -11.63 14.02
N ASN A 449 -16.08 -11.61 14.71
CA ASN A 449 -17.40 -11.98 14.20
C ASN A 449 -18.26 -10.72 13.96
N PHE A 450 -17.77 -9.77 13.16
CA PHE A 450 -18.48 -8.51 12.89
C PHE A 450 -19.66 -8.71 11.92
N THR A 451 -20.74 -7.95 12.16
CA THR A 451 -21.85 -7.79 11.20
C THR A 451 -21.66 -6.56 10.31
N VAL A 452 -22.42 -6.42 9.22
CA VAL A 452 -22.46 -5.21 8.37
C VAL A 452 -22.59 -3.92 9.19
N LEU A 453 -23.45 -3.92 10.21
CA LEU A 453 -23.66 -2.77 11.09
C LEU A 453 -22.43 -2.47 11.95
N ASP A 454 -21.73 -3.51 12.42
CA ASP A 454 -20.49 -3.32 13.19
C ASP A 454 -19.39 -2.77 12.28
N ALA A 455 -19.24 -3.27 11.05
CA ALA A 455 -18.27 -2.72 10.08
C ALA A 455 -18.46 -1.21 9.89
N ARG A 456 -19.69 -0.75 9.63
CA ARG A 456 -20.03 0.68 9.52
C ARG A 456 -19.80 1.46 10.83
N GLN A 457 -20.15 0.90 11.99
CA GLN A 457 -19.97 1.57 13.28
C GLN A 457 -18.53 1.57 13.82
N LEU A 458 -17.66 0.71 13.28
CA LEU A 458 -16.25 0.62 13.66
C LEU A 458 -15.35 1.58 12.87
N VAL A 459 -15.76 2.13 11.72
CA VAL A 459 -14.96 3.10 10.93
C VAL A 459 -14.39 4.27 11.76
N PRO A 460 -15.12 4.94 12.68
CA PRO A 460 -14.55 5.98 13.55
C PRO A 460 -13.46 5.50 14.52
N LYS A 461 -13.37 4.19 14.80
CA LYS A 461 -12.26 3.57 15.53
C LYS A 461 -11.10 3.24 14.60
N LEU A 462 -11.39 2.62 13.45
CA LEU A 462 -10.41 2.18 12.47
C LEU A 462 -9.58 3.37 11.98
N PHE A 463 -10.22 4.49 11.65
CA PHE A 463 -9.54 5.73 11.28
C PHE A 463 -8.62 6.27 12.40
N ALA A 464 -9.04 6.19 13.67
CA ALA A 464 -8.20 6.61 14.80
C ALA A 464 -6.97 5.69 14.99
N ILE A 465 -7.13 4.40 14.71
CA ILE A 465 -6.03 3.41 14.75
C ILE A 465 -5.06 3.64 13.58
N ILE A 466 -5.57 3.69 12.34
CA ILE A 466 -4.78 3.92 11.12
C ILE A 466 -4.02 5.25 11.21
N LYS A 467 -4.69 6.34 11.62
CA LYS A 467 -4.03 7.63 11.90
C LYS A 467 -2.91 7.46 12.92
N GLY A 468 -3.17 6.82 14.06
CA GLY A 468 -2.18 6.66 15.14
C GLY A 468 -0.97 5.84 14.75
N ILE A 469 -1.12 4.84 13.87
CA ILE A 469 -0.02 4.06 13.29
C ILE A 469 0.80 4.97 12.36
N MET A 470 0.15 5.62 11.39
CA MET A 470 0.81 6.46 10.38
C MET A 470 1.32 7.81 10.92
N THR A 471 1.02 8.15 12.19
CA THR A 471 1.67 9.24 12.93
C THR A 471 2.66 8.72 14.00
N GLY A 472 3.16 7.49 13.87
CA GLY A 472 4.17 6.89 14.74
C GLY A 472 3.79 6.78 16.22
N THR A 473 2.51 6.93 16.56
CA THR A 473 2.03 7.08 17.94
C THR A 473 2.00 5.75 18.69
N PHE A 474 1.95 4.63 17.97
CA PHE A 474 2.20 3.28 18.47
C PHE A 474 2.52 2.34 17.28
N LYS A 475 3.37 1.34 17.51
CA LYS A 475 3.65 0.29 16.52
C LYS A 475 2.52 -0.75 16.44
N VAL A 476 2.43 -1.44 15.30
CA VAL A 476 1.40 -2.46 15.05
C VAL A 476 1.66 -3.69 15.95
N PRO A 477 0.70 -4.14 16.76
CA PRO A 477 0.84 -5.38 17.53
C PRO A 477 0.86 -6.59 16.59
N SER A 478 1.83 -7.49 16.75
CA SER A 478 1.80 -8.80 16.10
C SER A 478 0.56 -9.59 16.55
N SER A 479 -0.25 -10.04 15.59
CA SER A 479 -1.41 -10.89 15.85
C SER A 479 -1.64 -11.85 14.69
N GLU A 480 -2.22 -13.02 14.96
CA GLU A 480 -2.52 -14.06 13.96
C GLU A 480 -3.48 -13.58 12.85
N HIS A 481 -4.21 -12.49 13.08
CA HIS A 481 -5.10 -11.85 12.09
C HIS A 481 -4.41 -10.76 11.26
N ILE A 482 -3.10 -10.56 11.45
CA ILE A 482 -2.19 -9.76 10.61
C ILE A 482 -1.11 -10.72 10.10
N HIS A 483 -1.35 -11.34 8.95
CA HIS A 483 -0.36 -12.20 8.28
C HIS A 483 0.94 -11.40 8.01
N ALA A 484 2.09 -12.09 7.94
CA ALA A 484 3.41 -11.44 7.93
C ALA A 484 3.57 -10.28 6.92
N GLY A 485 3.08 -10.45 5.68
CA GLY A 485 3.14 -9.41 4.64
C GLY A 485 2.49 -8.07 5.02
N TYR A 486 1.48 -8.07 5.91
CA TYR A 486 0.81 -6.85 6.39
C TYR A 486 1.63 -6.06 7.42
N LYS A 487 2.64 -6.67 8.06
CA LYS A 487 3.43 -6.04 9.11
C LYS A 487 4.36 -4.94 8.56
N HIS A 488 5.14 -5.29 7.54
CA HIS A 488 6.07 -4.41 6.82
C HIS A 488 5.40 -3.13 6.28
N CYS A 489 4.14 -3.25 5.86
CA CYS A 489 3.39 -2.20 5.18
C CYS A 489 3.28 -0.88 5.96
N PHE A 490 3.14 -0.95 7.29
CA PHE A 490 3.00 0.22 8.17
C PHE A 490 4.28 0.60 8.90
N GLU A 491 5.18 -0.34 9.15
CA GLU A 491 6.42 -0.05 9.88
C GLU A 491 7.51 0.55 8.98
N ASP A 492 7.52 0.20 7.68
CA ASP A 492 8.56 0.64 6.74
C ASP A 492 8.29 2.03 6.13
N GLU A 493 7.24 2.78 6.49
CA GLU A 493 6.98 4.14 5.94
C GLU A 493 8.00 5.22 6.40
N GLY A 494 9.00 4.85 7.21
CA GLY A 494 10.15 5.69 7.52
C GLY A 494 11.11 5.88 6.34
N ASP A 495 11.27 4.84 5.50
CA ASP A 495 12.19 4.89 4.36
C ASP A 495 11.74 5.90 3.30
N LYS A 496 12.64 6.83 2.99
CA LYS A 496 12.44 7.80 1.90
C LYS A 496 12.65 7.10 0.56
N PRO A 497 11.70 7.19 -0.39
CA PRO A 497 11.96 6.76 -1.75
C PRO A 497 13.18 7.49 -2.32
N THR A 498 14.16 6.73 -2.83
CA THR A 498 15.42 7.28 -3.38
C THR A 498 15.43 7.35 -4.90
N GLY A 499 14.52 6.66 -5.57
CA GLY A 499 14.34 6.78 -7.02
C GLY A 499 13.70 8.11 -7.38
N ASP A 500 13.99 8.63 -8.57
CA ASP A 500 13.29 9.81 -9.07
C ASP A 500 11.86 9.43 -9.49
N LEU A 501 10.94 9.58 -8.55
CA LEU A 501 9.52 9.29 -8.73
C LEU A 501 8.73 10.51 -9.25
N GLY A 502 9.37 11.68 -9.39
CA GLY A 502 8.82 12.88 -10.02
C GLY A 502 9.20 13.02 -11.50
N TYR A 503 10.26 12.32 -11.95
CA TYR A 503 10.64 12.28 -13.35
C TYR A 503 9.77 11.33 -14.18
N PHE A 504 8.88 11.89 -15.01
CA PHE A 504 8.01 11.11 -15.89
C PHE A 504 8.62 10.99 -17.30
N PRO A 505 8.98 9.78 -17.77
CA PRO A 505 9.61 9.61 -19.08
C PRO A 505 8.71 10.06 -20.23
N SER A 506 9.35 10.60 -21.26
CA SER A 506 8.68 11.02 -22.49
C SER A 506 8.20 9.84 -23.33
N ASP A 507 7.37 10.14 -24.31
CA ASP A 507 6.95 9.19 -25.34
C ASP A 507 8.11 8.63 -26.18
N HIS A 508 9.29 9.27 -26.18
CA HIS A 508 10.51 8.73 -26.80
C HIS A 508 11.12 7.65 -25.91
N GLU A 509 11.40 8.01 -24.66
CA GLU A 509 12.06 7.15 -23.67
C GLU A 509 11.22 5.91 -23.35
N LEU A 510 9.89 6.05 -23.27
CA LEU A 510 8.98 4.91 -23.14
C LEU A 510 9.12 3.91 -24.30
N ARG A 511 9.44 4.35 -25.53
CA ARG A 511 9.67 3.45 -26.68
C ARG A 511 11.06 2.81 -26.63
N GLU A 512 12.07 3.52 -26.12
CA GLU A 512 13.41 2.97 -25.87
C GLU A 512 13.36 1.92 -24.74
N ASP A 513 12.69 2.21 -23.63
CA ASP A 513 12.46 1.31 -22.50
C ASP A 513 11.71 0.04 -22.94
N LEU A 514 10.66 0.18 -23.77
CA LEU A 514 9.94 -0.95 -24.34
C LEU A 514 10.80 -1.76 -25.33
N SER A 515 11.69 -1.12 -26.09
CA SER A 515 12.62 -1.82 -26.99
C SER A 515 13.64 -2.65 -26.21
N VAL A 516 14.18 -2.10 -25.11
CA VAL A 516 15.06 -2.83 -24.17
C VAL A 516 14.31 -3.98 -23.51
N ALA A 517 13.05 -3.77 -23.12
CA ALA A 517 12.20 -4.81 -22.53
C ALA A 517 11.91 -5.97 -23.50
N GLU A 518 11.65 -5.68 -24.78
CA GLU A 518 11.41 -6.71 -25.79
C GLU A 518 12.69 -7.54 -26.06
N GLN A 519 13.84 -6.88 -26.18
CA GLN A 519 15.12 -7.56 -26.38
C GLN A 519 15.45 -8.52 -25.23
N ARG A 520 15.25 -8.08 -23.97
CA ARG A 520 15.38 -8.93 -22.78
C ARG A 520 14.42 -10.12 -22.84
N ALA A 521 13.15 -9.89 -23.15
CA ALA A 521 12.15 -10.94 -23.26
C ALA A 521 12.44 -11.96 -24.37
N THR A 522 12.97 -11.51 -25.52
CA THR A 522 13.41 -12.37 -26.62
C THR A 522 14.64 -13.20 -26.24
N HIS A 523 15.59 -12.64 -25.50
CA HIS A 523 16.73 -13.41 -24.99
C HIS A 523 16.30 -14.47 -23.97
N LEU A 524 15.49 -14.10 -22.97
CA LEU A 524 14.92 -15.04 -22.00
C LEU A 524 14.09 -16.14 -22.67
N ALA A 525 13.36 -15.83 -23.74
CA ALA A 525 12.61 -16.83 -24.50
C ALA A 525 13.53 -17.86 -25.20
N ARG A 526 14.66 -17.42 -25.76
CA ARG A 526 15.66 -18.30 -26.38
C ARG A 526 16.32 -19.23 -25.36
N LEU A 527 16.66 -18.74 -24.16
CA LEU A 527 17.17 -19.57 -23.06
C LEU A 527 16.18 -20.68 -22.63
N CYS A 528 14.87 -20.45 -22.78
CA CYS A 528 13.84 -21.46 -22.57
C CYS A 528 13.59 -22.37 -23.79
N GLY A 529 14.46 -22.37 -24.80
CA GLY A 529 14.31 -23.16 -26.03
C GLY A 529 13.12 -22.74 -26.92
N MET A 530 12.58 -21.53 -26.74
CA MET A 530 11.49 -21.02 -27.56
C MET A 530 12.04 -20.36 -28.84
N ASP A 531 12.24 -21.19 -29.87
CA ASP A 531 12.57 -20.73 -31.22
C ASP A 531 11.45 -19.85 -31.79
N VAL A 532 11.63 -18.53 -31.65
CA VAL A 532 10.80 -17.49 -32.28
C VAL A 532 11.58 -16.87 -33.44
N PRO A 533 11.23 -17.19 -34.70
CA PRO A 533 11.68 -16.41 -35.86
C PRO A 533 11.18 -14.97 -35.70
N THR A 534 12.04 -13.99 -35.96
CA THR A 534 11.71 -12.55 -35.82
C THR A 534 10.63 -12.08 -36.79
N ASP A 535 10.34 -12.86 -37.83
CA ASP A 535 9.56 -12.43 -38.99
C ASP A 535 8.09 -12.92 -38.94
N ALA A 536 7.60 -13.25 -37.74
CA ALA A 536 6.27 -13.82 -37.52
C ALA A 536 5.54 -13.20 -36.30
N ILE A 537 5.51 -11.86 -36.22
CA ILE A 537 4.40 -11.18 -35.54
C ILE A 537 3.21 -11.22 -36.49
N ASP A 538 2.34 -12.22 -36.32
CA ASP A 538 1.01 -12.19 -36.92
C ASP A 538 0.11 -11.32 -36.03
N ASP A 539 -0.01 -10.04 -36.38
CA ASP A 539 -0.81 -9.02 -35.68
C ASP A 539 -2.33 -9.31 -35.66
N SER A 540 -2.79 -10.47 -36.16
CA SER A 540 -4.21 -10.84 -36.27
C SER A 540 -4.78 -11.71 -35.15
N VAL A 541 -3.97 -12.11 -34.14
CA VAL A 541 -4.49 -12.80 -32.95
C VAL A 541 -5.08 -11.77 -31.97
N ASP A 542 -6.29 -11.29 -32.29
CA ASP A 542 -7.16 -10.71 -31.27
C ASP A 542 -7.37 -11.73 -30.15
N LEU A 543 -7.04 -11.33 -28.91
CA LEU A 543 -7.48 -12.05 -27.72
C LEU A 543 -9.02 -12.08 -27.73
N PRO A 544 -9.69 -13.24 -27.65
CA PRO A 544 -11.14 -13.28 -27.69
C PRO A 544 -11.72 -12.45 -26.54
N THR A 545 -12.37 -11.34 -26.89
CA THR A 545 -13.03 -10.44 -25.94
C THR A 545 -14.08 -11.18 -25.10
N ASP A 546 -14.72 -12.18 -25.73
CA ASP A 546 -15.71 -13.06 -25.16
C ASP A 546 -15.19 -14.51 -25.16
N LEU A 547 -14.86 -15.04 -23.98
CA LEU A 547 -14.79 -16.49 -23.74
C LEU A 547 -16.00 -16.87 -22.89
N GLU A 548 -16.88 -17.69 -23.44
CA GLU A 548 -18.14 -18.06 -22.81
C GLU A 548 -17.93 -18.79 -21.47
N ILE A 549 -18.76 -18.44 -20.49
CA ILE A 549 -18.67 -18.97 -19.12
C ILE A 549 -19.17 -20.42 -19.11
N PHE A 550 -18.26 -21.38 -18.88
CA PHE A 550 -18.64 -22.74 -18.57
C PHE A 550 -19.08 -22.86 -17.10
N ASP A 551 -20.40 -22.95 -16.88
CA ASP A 551 -20.98 -23.36 -15.59
C ASP A 551 -20.55 -24.78 -15.25
N ASN A 552 -19.69 -24.93 -14.24
CA ASN A 552 -19.28 -26.23 -13.68
C ASN A 552 -20.13 -26.58 -12.45
N ASP A 553 -21.40 -26.90 -12.71
CA ASP A 553 -22.32 -27.42 -11.70
C ASP A 553 -22.02 -28.91 -11.44
N THR A 554 -20.96 -29.19 -10.65
CA THR A 554 -20.57 -30.56 -10.27
C THR A 554 -19.94 -30.59 -8.88
N GLN A 555 -20.57 -31.30 -7.94
CA GLN A 555 -20.10 -31.43 -6.56
C GLN A 555 -18.89 -32.37 -6.45
N PRO A 556 -17.83 -32.01 -5.69
CA PRO A 556 -16.82 -32.97 -5.23
C PRO A 556 -17.37 -33.92 -4.16
N ASP A 557 -16.96 -35.19 -4.21
CA ASP A 557 -17.31 -36.24 -3.24
C ASP A 557 -16.58 -36.02 -1.89
N PRO A 558 -17.27 -36.10 -0.73
CA PRO A 558 -16.69 -35.86 0.59
C PRO A 558 -15.88 -37.07 1.11
N SER A 559 -14.76 -37.40 0.47
CA SER A 559 -13.91 -38.53 0.89
C SER A 559 -12.39 -38.35 0.70
N GLN A 560 -11.79 -37.34 1.35
CA GLN A 560 -10.41 -37.39 1.91
C GLN A 560 -10.04 -36.09 2.67
N THR A 561 -9.92 -36.16 4.00
CA THR A 561 -9.35 -35.10 4.85
C THR A 561 -8.56 -35.69 6.02
N GLU A 562 -7.23 -35.62 5.98
CA GLU A 562 -6.31 -35.76 7.13
C GLU A 562 -5.03 -34.94 6.87
N GLY A 563 -4.28 -34.55 7.92
CA GLY A 563 -2.81 -34.45 7.77
C GLY A 563 -2.02 -33.17 8.12
N ILE A 564 -2.49 -32.29 9.01
CA ILE A 564 -1.70 -31.44 9.96
C ILE A 564 -0.22 -31.07 9.61
N SER A 565 0.12 -29.76 9.54
CA SER A 565 1.04 -29.08 10.50
C SER A 565 1.62 -27.74 10.00
N GLU A 566 1.81 -26.82 10.95
CA GLU A 566 2.53 -25.54 10.79
C GLU A 566 4.06 -25.73 10.79
N CYS A 567 4.83 -24.80 10.18
CA CYS A 567 5.98 -24.18 10.85
C CYS A 567 6.48 -22.86 10.20
N THR A 568 6.79 -21.90 11.07
CA THR A 568 7.34 -20.54 10.91
C THR A 568 8.70 -20.43 10.22
N ILE A 569 8.98 -19.34 9.48
CA ILE A 569 10.34 -18.83 9.18
C ILE A 569 10.37 -17.28 9.25
N CYS A 570 11.48 -16.69 9.70
CA CYS A 570 11.70 -15.24 9.95
C CYS A 570 12.50 -14.53 8.81
N ASP A 571 12.56 -13.20 8.81
CA ASP A 571 13.26 -12.32 7.81
C ASP A 571 14.71 -11.95 8.28
N ILE A 572 15.65 -11.30 7.54
CA ILE A 572 15.94 -9.83 7.42
C ILE A 572 17.41 -9.62 6.80
N SER A 573 17.73 -8.49 6.12
CA SER A 573 19.06 -7.81 5.79
C SER A 573 20.15 -8.51 4.88
N GLU A 574 21.25 -7.97 4.28
CA GLU A 574 22.23 -6.82 4.44
C GLU A 574 22.69 -6.15 3.08
N SER A 575 23.40 -4.99 2.98
CA SER A 575 23.47 -4.06 1.79
C SER A 575 24.83 -3.80 1.06
N ARG A 576 25.08 -2.79 0.17
CA ARG A 576 24.89 -1.29 0.26
C ARG A 576 25.05 -0.50 -1.08
N SER A 577 24.58 0.77 -1.14
CA SER A 577 24.32 1.56 -2.38
C SER A 577 25.51 2.16 -3.16
N ARG A 578 25.39 2.17 -4.51
CA ARG A 578 26.05 3.06 -5.49
C ARG A 578 25.06 3.37 -6.62
N ASP A 579 25.29 4.45 -7.36
CA ASP A 579 24.61 4.69 -8.64
C ASP A 579 25.09 3.67 -9.68
N ILE A 580 24.36 2.56 -9.81
CA ILE A 580 24.62 1.55 -10.83
C ILE A 580 23.62 1.77 -11.96
N GLU A 581 24.06 2.48 -13.00
CA GLU A 581 23.49 2.27 -14.32
C GLU A 581 23.74 0.79 -14.67
N VAL A 582 22.70 -0.04 -14.66
CA VAL A 582 22.82 -1.49 -14.91
C VAL A 582 23.03 -1.72 -16.41
N VAL A 583 24.22 -1.37 -16.88
CA VAL A 583 24.74 -1.69 -18.20
C VAL A 583 25.03 -3.18 -18.23
N TYR A 584 24.06 -3.95 -18.72
CA TYR A 584 24.27 -5.33 -19.14
C TYR A 584 25.34 -5.33 -20.23
N ARG A 585 26.60 -5.62 -19.86
CA ARG A 585 27.69 -5.89 -20.80
C ARG A 585 27.51 -7.28 -21.39
N PHE A 586 26.45 -7.43 -22.18
CA PHE A 586 26.08 -8.66 -22.84
C PHE A 586 26.43 -8.55 -24.32
N ASP A 587 27.54 -9.17 -24.73
CA ASP A 587 27.76 -9.44 -26.15
C ASP A 587 27.07 -10.77 -26.49
N PRO A 588 26.04 -10.76 -27.36
CA PRO A 588 25.27 -11.95 -27.72
C PRO A 588 26.07 -13.01 -28.50
N SER A 589 27.37 -12.80 -28.76
CA SER A 589 28.25 -13.75 -29.42
C SER A 589 29.24 -14.48 -28.50
N GLU A 590 29.41 -14.07 -27.22
CA GLU A 590 30.47 -14.61 -26.35
C GLU A 590 30.04 -15.11 -24.95
N THR A 591 28.81 -14.83 -24.48
CA THR A 591 28.40 -15.09 -23.06
C THR A 591 27.74 -16.47 -22.86
N ASP A 592 28.09 -17.19 -21.79
CA ASP A 592 27.54 -18.51 -21.44
C ASP A 592 26.17 -18.42 -20.69
N GLU A 593 25.31 -19.44 -20.82
CA GLU A 593 24.01 -19.48 -20.14
C GLU A 593 24.15 -19.48 -18.62
N SER A 594 25.13 -20.22 -18.08
CA SER A 594 25.43 -20.23 -16.64
C SER A 594 25.87 -18.85 -16.15
N GLU A 595 26.63 -18.12 -16.96
CA GLU A 595 27.10 -16.76 -16.65
C GLU A 595 25.95 -15.73 -16.69
N VAL A 596 24.98 -15.89 -17.60
CA VAL A 596 23.76 -15.07 -17.63
C VAL A 596 22.91 -15.29 -16.37
N PHE A 597 22.68 -16.55 -15.97
CA PHE A 597 21.88 -16.83 -14.77
C PHE A 597 22.60 -16.46 -13.47
N GLU A 598 23.92 -16.69 -13.38
CA GLU A 598 24.70 -16.23 -12.22
C GLU A 598 24.74 -14.71 -12.15
N THR A 599 24.87 -14.00 -13.28
CA THR A 599 24.80 -12.52 -13.32
C THR A 599 23.41 -12.01 -12.93
N ALA A 600 22.33 -12.58 -13.46
CA ALA A 600 20.97 -12.18 -13.14
C ALA A 600 20.64 -12.42 -11.65
N ALA A 601 20.99 -13.59 -11.12
CA ALA A 601 20.81 -13.90 -9.70
C ALA A 601 21.73 -13.06 -8.80
N ALA A 602 22.96 -12.74 -9.24
CA ALA A 602 23.83 -11.81 -8.54
C ALA A 602 23.26 -10.40 -8.52
N MET A 603 22.70 -9.88 -9.62
CA MET A 603 22.08 -8.55 -9.67
C MET A 603 20.78 -8.47 -8.87
N MET A 604 19.93 -9.51 -8.89
CA MET A 604 18.78 -9.59 -7.97
C MET A 604 19.24 -9.65 -6.51
N GLY A 605 20.29 -10.44 -6.22
CA GLY A 605 20.85 -10.57 -4.89
C GLY A 605 21.57 -9.32 -4.40
N GLU A 606 22.19 -8.55 -5.29
CA GLU A 606 22.75 -7.23 -4.97
C GLU A 606 21.65 -6.21 -4.74
N ARG A 607 20.60 -6.13 -5.57
CA ARG A 607 19.41 -5.29 -5.31
C ARG A 607 18.77 -5.62 -3.95
N GLN A 608 18.45 -6.89 -3.70
CA GLN A 608 17.78 -7.35 -2.48
C GLN A 608 18.64 -7.15 -1.24
N LYS A 609 19.97 -7.23 -1.38
CA LYS A 609 20.90 -6.77 -0.35
C LYS A 609 20.82 -5.26 -0.15
N LEU A 610 20.96 -4.49 -1.23
CA LEU A 610 21.08 -3.04 -1.23
C LEU A 610 19.89 -2.34 -0.54
N ASP A 611 18.67 -2.83 -0.76
CA ASP A 611 17.41 -2.30 -0.20
C ASP A 611 17.37 -2.23 1.34
N VAL A 612 18.13 -3.05 2.08
CA VAL A 612 17.74 -3.41 3.47
C VAL A 612 18.70 -3.02 4.60
N GLN A 613 20.03 -3.08 4.45
CA GLN A 613 20.97 -2.27 5.27
C GLN A 613 21.07 -0.82 4.72
N LEU A 614 19.93 -0.28 4.30
CA LEU A 614 19.59 1.13 4.49
C LEU A 614 18.91 1.30 5.87
N THR A 615 18.18 0.29 6.37
CA THR A 615 17.50 0.28 7.68
C THR A 615 18.42 0.01 8.88
N GLU A 616 19.55 -0.66 8.66
CA GLU A 616 20.63 -0.81 9.66
C GLU A 616 21.48 0.48 9.85
N ILE A 617 21.20 1.54 9.09
CA ILE A 617 21.82 2.84 9.34
C ILE A 617 21.12 3.47 10.54
N ASP A 618 21.85 3.70 11.64
CA ASP A 618 21.31 4.43 12.79
C ASP A 618 20.89 5.85 12.40
N GLU A 619 19.59 6.02 12.14
CA GLU A 619 19.00 7.27 11.68
C GLU A 619 19.32 8.43 12.63
N ASN A 620 19.45 8.16 13.94
CA ASN A 620 19.66 9.17 14.96
C ASN A 620 20.97 9.97 14.72
N ALA A 621 22.03 9.28 14.28
CA ALA A 621 23.33 9.90 13.98
C ALA A 621 23.30 10.79 12.71
N VAL A 622 22.48 10.44 11.73
CA VAL A 622 22.34 11.20 10.46
C VAL A 622 21.35 12.36 10.61
N VAL A 623 20.30 12.17 11.41
CA VAL A 623 19.29 13.18 11.75
C VAL A 623 19.94 14.40 12.42
N GLU A 624 20.86 14.21 13.36
CA GLU A 624 21.53 15.32 14.05
C GLU A 624 22.47 16.13 13.14
N THR A 625 23.17 15.47 12.20
CA THR A 625 24.08 16.15 11.27
C THR A 625 23.35 16.92 10.15
N HIS A 626 22.17 16.45 9.71
CA HIS A 626 21.43 17.10 8.62
C HIS A 626 20.34 18.10 9.08
N LEU A 627 19.72 17.93 10.25
CA LEU A 627 18.77 18.95 10.79
C LEU A 627 19.43 20.32 11.00
N ASN A 628 20.73 20.34 11.29
CA ASN A 628 21.50 21.57 11.49
C ASN A 628 21.76 22.37 10.20
N ARG A 629 21.40 21.87 9.01
CA ARG A 629 21.48 22.61 7.73
C ARG A 629 20.14 23.09 7.18
N ALA A 630 19.00 22.65 7.74
CA ALA A 630 17.66 22.92 7.22
C ALA A 630 16.84 23.93 8.05
N ARG A 631 17.46 24.61 9.03
CA ARG A 631 16.81 25.64 9.85
C ARG A 631 17.15 27.05 9.38
N LEU A 632 16.38 27.56 8.42
CA LEU A 632 16.10 28.99 8.35
C LEU A 632 15.25 29.38 9.56
N THR A 633 15.66 30.40 10.29
CA THR A 633 14.95 30.92 11.46
C THR A 633 14.18 32.20 11.11
N LEU A 634 13.15 32.53 11.87
CA LEU A 634 12.39 33.77 11.62
C LEU A 634 13.25 35.05 11.81
N SER A 635 14.37 34.94 12.53
CA SER A 635 15.40 35.97 12.69
C SER A 635 16.14 36.29 11.39
N ASP A 636 16.32 35.30 10.51
CA ASP A 636 17.00 35.43 9.22
C ASP A 636 16.12 36.16 8.19
N LEU A 637 14.80 36.18 8.42
CA LEU A 637 13.82 36.88 7.59
C LEU A 637 13.71 38.39 7.91
N LEU A 638 14.33 38.87 9.01
CA LEU A 638 14.08 40.21 9.57
C LEU A 638 15.31 41.10 9.73
N ASN A 639 16.50 40.64 9.33
CA ASN A 639 17.72 41.45 9.32
C ASN A 639 18.36 41.48 7.92
N THR A 640 18.06 42.51 7.12
CA THR A 640 18.72 42.76 5.83
C THR A 640 19.55 44.05 5.87
N PRO A 641 20.88 43.99 6.04
CA PRO A 641 21.79 45.11 5.81
C PRO A 641 22.35 45.11 4.39
N CYS A 642 22.55 46.32 3.88
CA CYS A 642 22.88 46.71 2.52
C CYS A 642 24.21 46.18 1.91
N MET A 643 24.41 46.49 0.63
CA MET A 643 25.63 46.28 -0.17
C MET A 643 26.92 46.86 0.48
N PHE A 644 28.09 46.24 0.27
CA PHE A 644 29.16 46.75 -0.63
C PHE A 644 30.53 46.01 -0.49
N ASN A 645 31.21 45.86 -1.64
CA ASN A 645 32.66 45.84 -1.91
C ASN A 645 33.72 45.28 -0.93
N SER A 646 34.48 44.30 -1.46
CA SER A 646 35.96 44.16 -1.45
C SER A 646 36.80 44.29 -0.17
N SER A 647 37.53 43.22 0.20
CA SER A 647 39.01 43.18 0.12
C SER A 647 39.61 41.85 0.62
N SER A 648 40.69 41.39 -0.02
CA SER A 648 41.66 40.40 0.52
C SER A 648 42.80 41.15 1.28
N PRO A 649 43.89 40.54 1.81
CA PRO A 649 44.41 39.16 1.68
C PRO A 649 44.98 38.55 3.00
N ASN A 650 45.93 37.59 2.85
CA ASN A 650 46.89 37.03 3.84
C ASN A 650 46.48 35.72 4.57
N THR A 651 47.30 34.66 4.63
CA THR A 651 48.52 34.29 3.83
C THR A 651 48.81 32.79 3.92
N ILE A 652 49.41 32.23 2.86
CA ILE A 652 49.93 30.85 2.75
C ILE A 652 51.27 30.69 3.52
N PRO A 653 51.72 29.47 3.85
CA PRO A 653 52.73 28.76 3.03
C PRO A 653 52.39 27.26 2.78
N PHE A 654 52.45 26.75 1.53
CA PHE A 654 53.56 25.96 0.90
C PHE A 654 53.76 24.52 1.47
N THR A 655 54.17 23.47 0.76
CA THR A 655 54.71 23.26 -0.63
C THR A 655 54.05 22.01 -1.27
N ASP A 656 53.51 22.08 -2.50
CA ASP A 656 54.10 21.65 -3.80
C ASP A 656 54.31 20.13 -4.03
N TYR A 657 53.63 19.56 -5.05
CA TYR A 657 54.23 19.30 -6.38
C TYR A 657 53.18 18.80 -7.41
N TRP A 658 53.33 19.21 -8.67
CA TRP A 658 52.50 18.84 -9.85
C TRP A 658 53.44 18.18 -10.91
N PRO A 659 52.94 17.46 -11.94
CA PRO A 659 52.35 18.15 -13.10
C PRO A 659 51.22 17.43 -13.88
N SER A 660 50.41 18.25 -14.54
CA SER A 660 49.57 18.05 -15.74
C SER A 660 49.57 16.71 -16.51
N PHE A 661 48.40 16.35 -17.06
CA PHE A 661 48.24 16.25 -18.53
C PHE A 661 46.85 16.68 -19.04
N THR A 662 46.86 17.16 -20.29
CA THR A 662 45.83 17.77 -21.16
C THR A 662 44.35 17.34 -21.06
N CYS A 663 43.45 18.31 -21.28
CA CYS A 663 42.01 18.12 -21.48
C CYS A 663 41.64 17.73 -22.92
N SER A 664 40.73 16.76 -23.07
CA SER A 664 39.80 16.60 -24.21
C SER A 664 38.67 15.64 -23.77
N ALA A 665 37.39 15.79 -24.10
CA ALA A 665 36.71 16.84 -24.87
C ALA A 665 35.19 16.80 -24.61
N ARG A 666 34.49 17.85 -25.07
CA ARG A 666 33.03 18.00 -25.22
C ARG A 666 32.22 18.20 -23.94
#